data_AF-A0AAV2JL11-F1
#
_entry.id   AF-A0AAV2JL11-F1
#
_cell.length_a   1.000
_cell.length_b   1.000
_cell.length_c   1.000
_cell.angle_alpha   90.00
_cell.angle_beta   90.00
_cell.angle_gamma   90.00
#
_symmetry.space_group_name_H-M   'P 1'
#
loop_
_entity.id
_entity.type
_entity.pdbx_description
1 polymer ?
#
loop_
_entity_poly.entity_id
_entity_poly.type
_entity_poly.pdbx_seq_one_letter_code
_entity_poly.pdbx_strand_id
1 'polypeptide(L)'
;MQFYKVVPIKDIRNLYVTFPIPDLQRYYKSNPGHYLGHLIGHEGPGSLLSELKSKGWVNTLVGGQKEGAKGFMFFIINVDLTEEGLLHVEDIIFHMFQYIQKLRTEGPQEWVFDECKDLNKVAFRFKDKERPRGYTSKVAGLLHYYPLEEVLAAEYLLEDFRPDLIEMVLDKLRPEHVRVAVVSKSFEGQTDKTEEWYGTQYKQEAISDETIKKWGNADLNGKFKLPMKNEFIPTNFEIYPLEKDVPSVPSLIKDTAMSKVWFKQDDKFFLPKACLNFEFFSPFAYVDPLHCNMAYLYLELLKDSLNEYAYAAELAGLNYDLQNTVYGMYLSVKGYNDKQHILLKKIIEKMATFEIDERRFDIIKEAYMRSLNNFRAEQPHQHAMYYLRLLMTEVAWTKDELRDALDDVTLARLKAFIPQLLSRLHIEALIHGNILKESALEMMQMVEDKLIEHAHTKPLLPSQLIRYREVQVPDGGWYVYQQRNEVHNNCGIEIYYQTDMQSTHDNMLLELFCQIISEPCFNTLRTKEQLGYAFLLFQEESSVQALIDSCIEEENKLYLCVSSPTIKDKPVQIRPWNLGDSDYVMDGSQPLDPRKTIFVGGVPRPLRAAELAMIMDRLYGGVCYAGIDTDPELKYPKGAGRVAFSNQQSYIAAISARFVQLQHNDIDKRVEVKPYVLDDQMCDECQGARCGGKFAPFFCANVTCLQYYCELCWGCIHARAGREFHKPLVKEGGDRPRHVSFRWS
;
A
#
# COMPACT_ATOMS: atom_id res chain seq x y z
N MET A 1 -24.42 17.77 -9.92
CA MET A 1 -23.13 17.08 -9.69
C MET A 1 -22.52 17.55 -8.39
N GLN A 2 -21.66 16.75 -7.75
CA GLN A 2 -21.17 17.03 -6.40
C GLN A 2 -19.72 17.54 -6.39
N PHE A 3 -19.49 18.63 -5.67
CA PHE A 3 -18.20 19.24 -5.41
C PHE A 3 -17.87 19.11 -3.92
N TYR A 4 -16.65 18.69 -3.58
CA TYR A 4 -16.19 18.52 -2.21
C TYR A 4 -14.97 19.40 -1.96
N LYS A 5 -14.99 20.15 -0.85
CA LYS A 5 -13.83 20.89 -0.32
C LYS A 5 -13.39 20.20 0.96
N VAL A 6 -12.14 19.75 1.04
CA VAL A 6 -11.66 18.89 2.13
C VAL A 6 -10.41 19.49 2.77
N VAL A 7 -10.37 19.52 4.11
CA VAL A 7 -9.20 19.98 4.86
C VAL A 7 -8.28 18.78 5.12
N PRO A 8 -7.05 18.76 4.58
CA PRO A 8 -6.08 17.71 4.86
C PRO A 8 -5.39 17.89 6.21
N ILE A 9 -4.77 16.83 6.73
CA ILE A 9 -3.86 16.91 7.89
C ILE A 9 -2.53 17.53 7.48
N LYS A 10 -1.89 16.94 6.46
CA LYS A 10 -0.69 17.49 5.80
C LYS A 10 -1.03 18.74 5.00
N ASP A 11 -0.06 19.61 4.76
CA ASP A 11 -0.16 20.69 3.79
C ASP A 11 0.05 20.13 2.37
N ILE A 12 -1.05 19.66 1.79
CA ILE A 12 -1.13 19.10 0.45
C ILE A 12 -2.26 19.77 -0.32
N ARG A 13 -2.08 19.88 -1.63
CA ARG A 13 -3.06 20.44 -2.55
C ARG A 13 -3.31 19.45 -3.68
N ASN A 14 -4.53 18.91 -3.75
CA ASN A 14 -4.89 17.89 -4.73
C ASN A 14 -6.28 18.14 -5.29
N LEU A 15 -6.47 17.80 -6.56
CA LEU A 15 -7.75 17.73 -7.24
C LEU A 15 -8.02 16.28 -7.64
N TYR A 16 -9.17 15.76 -7.23
CA TYR A 16 -9.66 14.43 -7.59
C TYR A 16 -10.91 14.58 -8.45
N VAL A 17 -10.83 14.14 -9.70
CA VAL A 17 -11.97 14.06 -10.62
C VAL A 17 -12.35 12.60 -10.80
N THR A 18 -13.61 12.26 -10.57
CA THR A 18 -14.08 10.86 -10.55
C THR A 18 -15.37 10.71 -11.33
N PHE A 19 -15.43 9.67 -12.16
CA PHE A 19 -16.61 9.26 -12.92
C PHE A 19 -17.02 7.85 -12.49
N PRO A 20 -18.30 7.61 -12.15
CA PRO A 20 -18.80 6.26 -11.96
C PRO A 20 -18.91 5.56 -13.34
N ILE A 21 -18.37 4.35 -13.44
CA ILE A 21 -18.41 3.53 -14.65
C ILE A 21 -18.93 2.12 -14.32
N PRO A 22 -19.51 1.40 -15.30
CA PRO A 22 -19.87 0.00 -15.09
C PRO A 22 -18.63 -0.85 -14.78
N ASP A 23 -18.84 -2.01 -14.14
CA ASP A 23 -17.79 -2.99 -13.93
C ASP A 23 -17.21 -3.50 -15.27
N LEU A 24 -15.92 -3.20 -15.49
CA LEU A 24 -15.18 -3.53 -16.69
C LEU A 24 -14.42 -4.87 -16.58
N GLN A 25 -14.43 -5.55 -15.42
CA GLN A 25 -13.65 -6.78 -15.20
C GLN A 25 -13.93 -7.86 -16.25
N ARG A 26 -15.19 -7.98 -16.68
CA ARG A 26 -15.60 -8.95 -17.71
C ARG A 26 -14.96 -8.70 -19.08
N TYR A 27 -14.44 -7.50 -19.33
CA TYR A 27 -13.82 -7.08 -20.57
C TYR A 27 -12.28 -7.12 -20.49
N TYR A 28 -11.71 -7.93 -19.60
CA TYR A 28 -10.25 -7.99 -19.36
C TYR A 28 -9.42 -8.26 -20.63
N LYS A 29 -9.95 -9.02 -21.60
CA LYS A 29 -9.28 -9.33 -22.87
C LYS A 29 -9.05 -8.12 -23.78
N SER A 30 -9.91 -7.11 -23.71
CA SER A 30 -9.80 -5.87 -24.49
C SER A 30 -9.44 -4.65 -23.65
N ASN A 31 -9.63 -4.73 -22.34
CA ASN A 31 -9.27 -3.76 -21.30
C ASN A 31 -9.46 -2.27 -21.69
N PRO A 32 -10.70 -1.84 -22.01
CA PRO A 32 -10.97 -0.48 -22.50
C PRO A 32 -10.61 0.62 -21.46
N GLY A 33 -10.71 0.31 -20.17
CA GLY A 33 -10.32 1.23 -19.11
C GLY A 33 -8.81 1.47 -19.04
N HIS A 34 -8.01 0.42 -19.28
CA HIS A 34 -6.55 0.55 -19.38
C HIS A 34 -6.13 1.37 -20.61
N TYR A 35 -6.76 1.14 -21.77
CA TYR A 35 -6.53 1.93 -22.98
C TYR A 35 -6.74 3.43 -22.75
N LEU A 36 -7.88 3.81 -22.15
CA LEU A 36 -8.16 5.21 -21.84
C LEU A 36 -7.25 5.77 -20.74
N GLY A 37 -6.90 4.96 -19.75
CA GLY A 37 -5.93 5.33 -18.71
C GLY A 37 -4.54 5.64 -19.29
N HIS A 38 -4.07 4.81 -20.22
CA HIS A 38 -2.80 5.01 -20.92
C HIS A 38 -2.74 6.36 -21.66
N LEU A 39 -3.83 6.78 -22.32
CA LEU A 39 -3.90 8.04 -23.05
C LEU A 39 -4.09 9.24 -22.11
N ILE A 40 -5.07 9.20 -21.21
CA ILE A 40 -5.41 10.31 -20.32
C ILE A 40 -4.30 10.54 -19.28
N GLY A 41 -3.67 9.46 -18.81
CA GLY A 41 -2.53 9.47 -17.90
C GLY A 41 -1.18 9.63 -18.59
N HIS A 42 -1.13 9.84 -19.91
CA HIS A 42 0.14 9.95 -20.62
C HIS A 42 0.94 11.17 -20.16
N GLU A 43 2.26 11.02 -20.01
CA GLU A 43 3.13 12.11 -19.50
C GLU A 43 4.13 12.66 -20.53
N GLY A 44 4.12 12.13 -21.76
CA GLY A 44 4.93 12.65 -22.87
C GLY A 44 4.36 13.89 -23.57
N PRO A 45 5.02 14.38 -24.64
CA PRO A 45 4.66 15.62 -25.32
C PRO A 45 3.24 15.64 -25.88
N GLY A 46 2.54 16.76 -25.74
CA GLY A 46 1.16 16.94 -26.22
C GLY A 46 0.08 16.30 -25.35
N SER A 47 0.48 15.71 -24.21
CA SER A 47 -0.43 15.15 -23.22
C SER A 47 -1.20 16.20 -22.42
N LEU A 48 -2.22 15.74 -21.68
CA LEU A 48 -2.93 16.54 -20.69
C LEU A 48 -1.97 17.07 -19.61
N LEU A 49 -1.09 16.22 -19.07
CA LEU A 49 -0.14 16.63 -18.05
C LEU A 49 0.82 17.71 -18.56
N SER A 50 1.35 17.56 -19.78
CA SER A 50 2.30 18.51 -20.39
C SER A 50 1.75 19.95 -20.42
N GLU A 51 0.50 20.14 -20.86
CA GLU A 51 -0.12 21.48 -20.89
C GLU A 51 -0.44 22.01 -19.49
N LEU A 52 -0.89 21.16 -18.56
CA LEU A 52 -1.16 21.59 -17.19
C LEU A 52 0.13 21.97 -16.44
N LYS A 53 1.25 21.28 -16.70
CA LYS A 53 2.59 21.63 -16.20
C LYS A 53 3.12 22.91 -16.84
N SER A 54 2.95 23.10 -18.15
CA SER A 54 3.38 24.31 -18.86
C SER A 54 2.68 25.57 -18.34
N LYS A 55 1.40 25.43 -17.98
CA LYS A 55 0.61 26.45 -17.28
C LYS A 55 0.95 26.61 -15.81
N GLY A 56 1.86 25.80 -15.26
CA GLY A 56 2.31 25.86 -13.88
C GLY A 56 1.20 25.57 -12.87
N TRP A 57 0.21 24.75 -13.24
CA TRP A 57 -0.97 24.46 -12.41
C TRP A 57 -0.84 23.13 -11.64
N VAL A 58 -0.15 22.14 -12.20
CA VAL A 58 0.02 20.80 -11.61
C VAL A 58 1.48 20.33 -11.80
N ASN A 59 1.90 19.27 -11.11
CA ASN A 59 3.20 18.63 -11.31
C ASN A 59 3.10 17.18 -11.77
N THR A 60 2.07 16.48 -11.33
CA THR A 60 1.83 15.05 -11.51
C THR A 60 0.36 14.80 -11.87
N LEU A 61 0.09 13.74 -12.63
CA LEU A 61 -1.25 13.33 -13.01
C LEU A 61 -1.38 11.82 -12.97
N VAL A 62 -2.47 11.32 -12.41
CA VAL A 62 -2.84 9.90 -12.44
C VAL A 62 -4.21 9.77 -13.09
N GLY A 63 -4.26 9.08 -14.23
CA GLY A 63 -5.48 8.86 -15.01
C GLY A 63 -5.74 7.38 -15.26
N GLY A 64 -6.98 6.93 -15.08
CA GLY A 64 -7.36 5.55 -15.45
C GLY A 64 -8.51 4.96 -14.64
N GLN A 65 -8.77 3.67 -14.89
CA GLN A 65 -9.77 2.91 -14.14
C GLN A 65 -9.30 2.64 -12.71
N LYS A 66 -10.24 2.67 -11.77
CA LYS A 66 -10.05 2.37 -10.36
C LYS A 66 -11.09 1.34 -9.93
N GLU A 67 -10.63 0.32 -9.23
CA GLU A 67 -11.49 -0.75 -8.73
C GLU A 67 -12.54 -0.22 -7.74
N GLY A 68 -13.73 -0.81 -7.81
CA GLY A 68 -14.81 -0.65 -6.84
C GLY A 68 -15.12 -1.99 -6.19
N ALA A 69 -16.18 -2.63 -6.66
CA ALA A 69 -16.51 -4.02 -6.32
C ALA A 69 -17.25 -4.66 -7.51
N LYS A 70 -17.63 -5.94 -7.39
CA LYS A 70 -18.45 -6.59 -8.43
C LYS A 70 -19.71 -5.78 -8.70
N GLY A 71 -19.84 -5.28 -9.93
CA GLY A 71 -20.98 -4.48 -10.39
C GLY A 71 -20.71 -2.99 -10.60
N PHE A 72 -19.64 -2.41 -10.05
CA PHE A 72 -19.29 -1.00 -10.30
C PHE A 72 -17.78 -0.73 -10.21
N MET A 73 -17.32 0.24 -10.99
CA MET A 73 -15.95 0.75 -10.97
C MET A 73 -15.95 2.28 -11.08
N PHE A 74 -14.76 2.87 -11.03
CA PHE A 74 -14.57 4.30 -11.21
C PHE A 74 -13.54 4.57 -12.32
N PHE A 75 -13.66 5.72 -12.97
CA PHE A 75 -12.56 6.30 -13.75
C PHE A 75 -12.11 7.57 -13.04
N ILE A 76 -10.82 7.75 -12.84
CA ILE A 76 -10.25 8.89 -12.10
C ILE A 76 -9.26 9.67 -12.95
N ILE A 77 -9.20 10.98 -12.69
CA ILE A 77 -8.14 11.88 -13.15
C ILE A 77 -7.76 12.74 -11.94
N ASN A 78 -6.61 12.43 -11.36
CA ASN A 78 -6.13 13.07 -10.14
C ASN A 78 -4.86 13.86 -10.45
N VAL A 79 -4.75 15.06 -9.89
CA VAL A 79 -3.57 15.90 -10.02
C VAL A 79 -3.22 16.54 -8.67
N ASP A 80 -1.94 16.74 -8.42
CA ASP A 80 -1.53 17.71 -7.40
C ASP A 80 -1.71 19.13 -7.96
N LEU A 81 -1.80 20.12 -7.07
CA LEU A 81 -2.03 21.51 -7.46
C LEU A 81 -0.89 22.40 -6.96
N THR A 82 -0.41 23.29 -7.81
CA THR A 82 0.39 24.45 -7.40
C THR A 82 -0.49 25.50 -6.71
N GLU A 83 0.09 26.58 -6.19
CA GLU A 83 -0.70 27.66 -5.59
C GLU A 83 -1.62 28.28 -6.64
N GLU A 84 -1.08 28.53 -7.83
CA GLU A 84 -1.85 28.96 -9.01
C GLU A 84 -2.88 27.91 -9.45
N GLY A 85 -2.53 26.62 -9.43
CA GLY A 85 -3.45 25.55 -9.80
C GLY A 85 -4.68 25.48 -8.90
N LEU A 86 -4.52 25.79 -7.60
CA LEU A 86 -5.64 25.86 -6.66
C LEU A 86 -6.65 26.96 -7.02
N LEU A 87 -6.19 28.07 -7.62
CA LEU A 87 -7.04 29.16 -8.08
C LEU A 87 -7.72 28.86 -9.44
N HIS A 88 -7.19 27.91 -10.20
CA HIS A 88 -7.61 27.59 -11.56
C HIS A 88 -8.26 26.19 -11.69
N VAL A 89 -8.85 25.66 -10.61
CA VAL A 89 -9.47 24.32 -10.60
C VAL A 89 -10.49 24.13 -11.73
N GLU A 90 -11.36 25.12 -11.98
CA GLU A 90 -12.36 25.01 -13.05
C GLU A 90 -11.73 24.93 -14.44
N ASP A 91 -10.62 25.65 -14.66
CA ASP A 91 -9.91 25.67 -15.94
C ASP A 91 -9.10 24.37 -16.13
N ILE A 92 -8.51 23.83 -15.06
CA ILE A 92 -7.87 22.51 -15.09
C ILE A 92 -8.88 21.44 -15.53
N ILE A 93 -10.07 21.41 -14.91
CA ILE A 93 -11.14 20.47 -15.27
C ILE A 93 -11.62 20.70 -16.71
N PHE A 94 -11.71 21.96 -17.15
CA PHE A 94 -12.02 22.27 -18.54
C PHE A 94 -10.98 21.66 -19.50
N HIS A 95 -9.68 21.76 -19.20
CA HIS A 95 -8.62 21.13 -20.01
C HIS A 95 -8.70 19.59 -19.98
N MET A 96 -9.11 18.98 -18.86
CA MET A 96 -9.39 17.53 -18.82
C MET A 96 -10.49 17.17 -19.82
N PHE A 97 -11.58 17.93 -19.88
CA PHE A 97 -12.66 17.69 -20.84
C PHE A 97 -12.28 18.01 -22.28
N GLN A 98 -11.43 19.01 -22.54
CA GLN A 98 -10.87 19.26 -23.88
C GLN A 98 -10.03 18.07 -24.37
N TYR A 99 -9.23 17.46 -23.49
CA TYR A 99 -8.46 16.26 -23.84
C TYR A 99 -9.38 15.06 -24.10
N ILE A 100 -10.39 14.84 -23.25
CA ILE A 100 -11.42 13.81 -23.48
C ILE A 100 -12.15 14.05 -24.82
N GLN A 101 -12.46 15.30 -25.16
CA GLN A 101 -13.09 15.65 -26.43
C GLN A 101 -12.17 15.36 -27.62
N LYS A 102 -10.85 15.62 -27.49
CA LYS A 102 -9.86 15.21 -28.49
C LYS A 102 -9.89 13.70 -28.73
N LEU A 103 -9.95 12.89 -27.66
CA LEU A 103 -10.08 11.43 -27.80
C LEU A 103 -11.38 11.03 -28.52
N ARG A 104 -12.50 11.72 -28.26
CA ARG A 104 -13.77 11.47 -28.97
C ARG A 104 -13.69 11.82 -30.45
N THR A 105 -13.01 12.92 -30.80
CA THR A 105 -12.90 13.38 -32.18
C THR A 105 -12.01 12.48 -33.03
N GLU A 106 -10.89 11.99 -32.48
CA GLU A 106 -10.00 11.07 -33.19
C GLU A 106 -10.55 9.64 -33.26
N GLY A 107 -11.35 9.25 -32.26
CA GLY A 107 -11.86 7.89 -32.11
C GLY A 107 -10.79 6.89 -31.65
N PRO A 108 -11.18 5.62 -31.39
CA PRO A 108 -10.25 4.59 -30.95
C PRO A 108 -9.15 4.30 -31.99
N GLN A 109 -7.90 4.30 -31.53
CA GLN A 109 -6.70 4.05 -32.34
C GLN A 109 -6.20 2.62 -32.13
N GLU A 110 -6.28 1.79 -33.17
CA GLU A 110 -5.82 0.40 -33.12
C GLU A 110 -4.32 0.29 -32.86
N TRP A 111 -3.51 1.15 -33.48
CA TRP A 111 -2.05 1.14 -33.29
C TRP A 111 -1.61 1.37 -31.83
N VAL A 112 -2.39 2.14 -31.05
CA VAL A 112 -2.14 2.34 -29.61
C VAL A 112 -2.44 1.07 -28.83
N PHE A 113 -3.53 0.38 -29.17
CA PHE A 113 -3.89 -0.89 -28.56
C PHE A 113 -2.84 -1.96 -28.86
N ASP A 114 -2.40 -2.05 -30.11
CA ASP A 114 -1.34 -2.97 -30.53
C ASP A 114 -0.02 -2.69 -29.81
N GLU A 115 0.33 -1.41 -29.62
CA GLU A 115 1.51 -1.02 -28.85
C GLU A 115 1.42 -1.51 -27.39
N CYS A 116 0.29 -1.29 -26.72
CA CYS A 116 0.05 -1.80 -25.36
C CYS A 116 0.09 -3.34 -25.30
N LYS A 117 -0.49 -4.00 -26.30
CA LYS A 117 -0.53 -5.46 -26.43
C LYS A 117 0.88 -6.05 -26.58
N ASP A 118 1.70 -5.47 -27.45
CA ASP A 118 3.07 -5.90 -27.68
C ASP A 118 3.96 -5.67 -26.47
N LEU A 119 3.83 -4.51 -25.81
CA LEU A 119 4.52 -4.21 -24.55
C LEU A 119 4.17 -5.22 -23.46
N ASN A 120 2.89 -5.51 -23.25
CA ASN A 120 2.46 -6.48 -22.24
C ASN A 120 2.91 -7.90 -22.57
N LYS A 121 2.94 -8.28 -23.85
CA LYS A 121 3.44 -9.58 -24.30
C LYS A 121 4.93 -9.74 -23.98
N VAL A 122 5.73 -8.70 -24.22
CA VAL A 122 7.16 -8.68 -23.86
C VAL A 122 7.33 -8.72 -22.34
N ALA A 123 6.55 -7.92 -21.60
CA ALA A 123 6.56 -7.90 -20.14
C ALA A 123 6.23 -9.27 -19.52
N PHE A 124 5.26 -9.99 -20.07
CA PHE A 124 4.90 -11.33 -19.62
C PHE A 124 5.98 -12.36 -19.96
N ARG A 125 6.50 -12.32 -21.21
CA ARG A 125 7.54 -13.24 -21.68
C ARG A 125 8.81 -13.16 -20.84
N PHE A 126 9.21 -11.96 -20.43
CA PHE A 126 10.44 -11.70 -19.68
C PHE A 126 10.17 -11.23 -18.25
N LYS A 127 9.07 -11.67 -17.66
CA LYS A 127 8.71 -11.31 -16.28
C LYS A 127 9.75 -11.87 -15.30
N ASP A 128 10.14 -11.07 -14.32
CA ASP A 128 11.04 -11.53 -13.27
C ASP A 128 10.35 -12.57 -12.39
N LYS A 129 11.10 -13.59 -11.94
CA LYS A 129 10.57 -14.62 -11.05
C LYS A 129 10.16 -14.00 -9.72
N GLU A 130 8.88 -14.11 -9.38
CA GLU A 130 8.35 -13.52 -8.16
C GLU A 130 8.75 -14.26 -6.88
N ARG A 131 8.74 -13.55 -5.76
CA ARG A 131 8.94 -14.16 -4.43
C ARG A 131 7.73 -15.04 -4.08
N PRO A 132 7.91 -16.28 -3.60
CA PRO A 132 6.82 -17.25 -3.41
C PRO A 132 5.63 -16.72 -2.61
N ARG A 133 5.87 -16.04 -1.48
CA ARG A 133 4.81 -15.50 -0.60
C ARG A 133 3.89 -14.51 -1.33
N GLY A 134 4.46 -13.62 -2.12
CA GLY A 134 3.68 -12.63 -2.87
C GLY A 134 2.95 -13.28 -4.05
N TYR A 135 3.63 -14.19 -4.75
CA TYR A 135 3.10 -14.88 -5.92
C TYR A 135 1.86 -15.72 -5.59
N THR A 136 1.92 -16.55 -4.54
CA THR A 136 0.76 -17.37 -4.14
C THR A 136 -0.41 -16.50 -3.67
N SER A 137 -0.14 -15.43 -2.92
CA SER A 137 -1.17 -14.47 -2.49
C SER A 137 -1.86 -13.80 -3.69
N LYS A 138 -1.09 -13.36 -4.68
CA LYS A 138 -1.62 -12.72 -5.88
C LYS A 138 -2.47 -13.71 -6.69
N VAL A 139 -1.90 -14.86 -7.05
CA VAL A 139 -2.58 -15.88 -7.87
C VAL A 139 -3.84 -16.39 -7.20
N ALA A 140 -3.83 -16.60 -5.88
CA ALA A 140 -5.04 -16.97 -5.13
C ALA A 140 -6.19 -15.97 -5.30
N GLY A 141 -5.87 -14.67 -5.35
CA GLY A 141 -6.84 -13.62 -5.69
C GLY A 141 -7.38 -13.74 -7.11
N LEU A 142 -6.49 -13.94 -8.09
CA LEU A 142 -6.83 -14.02 -9.52
C LEU A 142 -7.68 -15.24 -9.88
N LEU A 143 -7.55 -16.35 -9.16
CA LEU A 143 -8.37 -17.56 -9.33
C LEU A 143 -9.87 -17.30 -9.16
N HIS A 144 -10.26 -16.19 -8.51
CA HIS A 144 -11.67 -15.80 -8.38
C HIS A 144 -12.26 -15.08 -9.60
N TYR A 145 -11.41 -14.72 -10.57
CA TYR A 145 -11.78 -13.88 -11.71
C TYR A 145 -11.57 -14.55 -13.07
N TYR A 146 -10.60 -15.45 -13.20
CA TYR A 146 -10.20 -16.03 -14.48
C TYR A 146 -10.30 -17.56 -14.48
N PRO A 147 -10.48 -18.18 -15.66
CA PRO A 147 -10.29 -19.62 -15.84
C PRO A 147 -8.92 -20.07 -15.34
N LEU A 148 -8.82 -21.32 -14.89
CA LEU A 148 -7.60 -21.87 -14.30
C LEU A 148 -6.41 -21.81 -15.28
N GLU A 149 -6.68 -22.01 -16.56
CA GLU A 149 -5.69 -22.04 -17.64
C GLU A 149 -5.15 -20.63 -17.99
N GLU A 150 -5.92 -19.58 -17.68
CA GLU A 150 -5.60 -18.20 -18.06
C GLU A 150 -5.00 -17.39 -16.90
N VAL A 151 -5.07 -17.89 -15.66
CA VAL A 151 -4.79 -17.13 -14.42
C VAL A 151 -3.45 -16.41 -14.40
N LEU A 152 -2.43 -16.94 -15.08
CA LEU A 152 -1.10 -16.31 -15.13
C LEU A 152 -0.98 -15.22 -16.18
N ALA A 153 -1.74 -15.35 -17.28
CA ALA A 153 -1.64 -14.50 -18.46
C ALA A 153 -2.70 -13.39 -18.47
N ALA A 154 -3.84 -13.58 -17.80
CA ALA A 154 -5.03 -12.74 -17.94
C ALA A 154 -4.85 -11.26 -17.56
N GLU A 155 -3.93 -10.93 -16.64
CA GLU A 155 -3.63 -9.54 -16.30
C GLU A 155 -2.61 -8.88 -17.25
N TYR A 156 -1.95 -9.66 -18.10
CA TYR A 156 -0.93 -9.17 -19.01
C TYR A 156 -1.47 -9.12 -20.45
N LEU A 157 -1.90 -10.26 -20.99
CA LEU A 157 -2.17 -10.40 -22.41
C LEU A 157 -3.47 -9.69 -22.80
N LEU A 158 -3.36 -8.78 -23.77
CA LEU A 158 -4.49 -8.19 -24.48
C LEU A 158 -4.73 -8.99 -25.76
N GLU A 159 -6.00 -9.32 -26.04
CA GLU A 159 -6.39 -10.14 -27.18
C GLU A 159 -7.11 -9.30 -28.23
N ASP A 160 -8.24 -8.69 -27.84
CA ASP A 160 -9.24 -8.14 -28.76
C ASP A 160 -9.25 -6.60 -28.75
N PHE A 161 -9.05 -5.97 -29.91
CA PHE A 161 -9.32 -4.53 -30.05
C PHE A 161 -10.83 -4.30 -30.14
N ARG A 162 -11.41 -3.62 -29.14
CA ARG A 162 -12.85 -3.37 -29.00
C ARG A 162 -13.16 -1.87 -28.98
N PRO A 163 -13.19 -1.21 -30.14
CA PRO A 163 -13.45 0.23 -30.24
C PRO A 163 -14.83 0.60 -29.65
N ASP A 164 -15.83 -0.28 -29.80
CA ASP A 164 -17.16 -0.11 -29.23
C ASP A 164 -17.15 0.01 -27.70
N LEU A 165 -16.29 -0.76 -27.02
CA LEU A 165 -16.16 -0.71 -25.57
C LEU A 165 -15.36 0.51 -25.11
N ILE A 166 -14.36 0.94 -25.89
CA ILE A 166 -13.60 2.17 -25.63
C ILE A 166 -14.55 3.37 -25.70
N GLU A 167 -15.37 3.47 -26.75
CA GLU A 167 -16.38 4.51 -26.90
C GLU A 167 -17.43 4.46 -25.78
N MET A 168 -17.88 3.27 -25.37
CA MET A 168 -18.82 3.09 -24.26
C MET A 168 -18.28 3.66 -22.94
N VAL A 169 -17.01 3.44 -22.62
CA VAL A 169 -16.39 4.02 -21.41
C VAL A 169 -16.18 5.52 -21.58
N LEU A 170 -15.70 5.96 -22.74
CA LEU A 170 -15.45 7.38 -23.04
C LEU A 170 -16.74 8.23 -22.99
N ASP A 171 -17.89 7.63 -23.29
CA ASP A 171 -19.22 8.23 -23.15
C ASP A 171 -19.63 8.46 -21.68
N LYS A 172 -19.05 7.70 -20.73
CA LYS A 172 -19.27 7.95 -19.29
C LYS A 172 -18.47 9.12 -18.76
N LEU A 173 -17.37 9.50 -19.42
CA LEU A 173 -16.48 10.59 -19.01
C LEU A 173 -17.02 11.96 -19.41
N ARG A 174 -18.21 12.33 -18.90
CA ARG A 174 -18.90 13.57 -19.25
C ARG A 174 -19.15 14.45 -18.01
N PRO A 175 -19.26 15.78 -18.15
CA PRO A 175 -19.51 16.70 -17.03
C PRO A 175 -20.73 16.31 -16.19
N GLU A 176 -21.80 15.83 -16.81
CA GLU A 176 -23.02 15.35 -16.14
C GLU A 176 -22.85 14.04 -15.35
N HIS A 177 -21.67 13.42 -15.32
CA HIS A 177 -21.39 12.25 -14.48
C HIS A 177 -20.24 12.52 -13.49
N VAL A 178 -19.75 13.76 -13.41
CA VAL A 178 -18.53 14.08 -12.66
C VAL A 178 -18.77 14.26 -11.16
N ARG A 179 -17.81 13.79 -10.37
CA ARG A 179 -17.61 14.17 -8.97
C ARG A 179 -16.24 14.82 -8.83
N VAL A 180 -16.19 15.94 -8.12
CA VAL A 180 -14.96 16.72 -7.94
C VAL A 180 -14.67 16.86 -6.46
N ALA A 181 -13.44 16.59 -6.04
CA ALA A 181 -12.97 16.90 -4.70
C ALA A 181 -11.66 17.68 -4.75
N VAL A 182 -11.61 18.80 -4.04
CA VAL A 182 -10.41 19.63 -3.86
C VAL A 182 -9.96 19.51 -2.41
N VAL A 183 -8.72 19.11 -2.22
CA VAL A 183 -8.07 18.98 -0.91
C VAL A 183 -7.09 20.13 -0.74
N SER A 184 -7.28 20.96 0.28
CA SER A 184 -6.38 22.09 0.58
C SER A 184 -6.56 22.60 2.01
N LYS A 185 -5.46 23.05 2.64
CA LYS A 185 -5.50 23.75 3.93
C LYS A 185 -6.28 25.07 3.86
N SER A 186 -6.42 25.67 2.68
CA SER A 186 -7.18 26.91 2.49
C SER A 186 -8.67 26.81 2.86
N PHE A 187 -9.21 25.61 3.05
CA PHE A 187 -10.60 25.40 3.48
C PHE A 187 -10.76 25.27 5.01
N GLU A 188 -9.69 25.40 5.78
CA GLU A 188 -9.74 25.39 7.24
C GLU A 188 -10.64 26.55 7.75
N GLY A 189 -11.53 26.24 8.68
CA GLY A 189 -12.56 27.18 9.16
C GLY A 189 -13.71 27.47 8.18
N GLN A 190 -13.71 26.90 6.97
CA GLN A 190 -14.72 27.14 5.92
C GLN A 190 -15.58 25.89 5.61
N THR A 191 -15.48 24.85 6.44
CA THR A 191 -16.18 23.57 6.28
C THR A 191 -17.32 23.42 7.29
N ASP A 192 -18.36 22.66 6.93
CA ASP A 192 -19.60 22.53 7.71
C ASP A 192 -19.99 21.07 8.00
N LYS A 193 -19.19 20.11 7.55
CA LYS A 193 -19.40 18.68 7.81
C LYS A 193 -18.13 18.02 8.35
N THR A 194 -18.35 16.95 9.10
CA THR A 194 -17.32 16.10 9.68
C THR A 194 -17.66 14.66 9.35
N GLU A 195 -16.72 13.95 8.71
CA GLU A 195 -16.87 12.51 8.45
C GLU A 195 -16.70 11.74 9.76
N GLU A 196 -17.59 10.78 10.02
CA GLU A 196 -17.81 10.20 11.36
C GLU A 196 -16.65 9.34 11.87
N TRP A 197 -15.94 8.64 11.00
CA TRP A 197 -14.92 7.66 11.40
C TRP A 197 -13.54 8.29 11.60
N TYR A 198 -13.17 9.24 10.74
CA TYR A 198 -11.85 9.86 10.75
C TYR A 198 -11.87 11.32 11.25
N GLY A 199 -13.05 11.90 11.48
CA GLY A 199 -13.18 13.31 11.83
C GLY A 199 -12.77 14.25 10.69
N THR A 200 -12.85 13.78 9.43
CA THR A 200 -12.39 14.58 8.29
C THR A 200 -13.32 15.77 8.08
N GLN A 201 -12.76 16.99 8.14
CA GLN A 201 -13.50 18.22 7.92
C GLN A 201 -13.71 18.47 6.42
N TYR A 202 -14.96 18.65 5.99
CA TYR A 202 -15.28 18.88 4.59
C TYR A 202 -16.54 19.72 4.38
N LYS A 203 -16.71 20.22 3.16
CA LYS A 203 -17.92 20.90 2.68
C LYS A 203 -18.37 20.27 1.37
N GLN A 204 -19.67 20.18 1.19
CA GLN A 204 -20.28 19.65 -0.03
C GLN A 204 -21.10 20.74 -0.71
N GLU A 205 -20.86 20.95 -2.00
CA GLU A 205 -21.56 21.93 -2.83
C GLU A 205 -22.07 21.27 -4.12
N ALA A 206 -23.11 21.83 -4.72
CA ALA A 206 -23.52 21.46 -6.07
C ALA A 206 -22.67 22.25 -7.08
N ILE A 207 -22.15 21.58 -8.10
CA ILE A 207 -21.51 22.26 -9.23
C ILE A 207 -22.58 23.02 -10.00
N SER A 208 -22.33 24.29 -10.30
CA SER A 208 -23.31 25.14 -11.00
C SER A 208 -23.61 24.63 -12.41
N ASP A 209 -24.85 24.83 -12.88
CA ASP A 209 -25.25 24.43 -14.23
C ASP A 209 -24.48 25.21 -15.31
N GLU A 210 -24.05 26.43 -15.01
CA GLU A 210 -23.19 27.23 -15.89
C GLU A 210 -21.82 26.57 -16.07
N THR A 211 -21.18 26.15 -14.97
CA THR A 211 -19.90 25.43 -14.99
C THR A 211 -20.03 24.10 -15.74
N ILE A 212 -21.09 23.33 -15.50
CA ILE A 212 -21.35 22.07 -16.21
C ILE A 212 -21.53 22.30 -17.72
N LYS A 213 -22.28 23.34 -18.12
CA LYS A 213 -22.44 23.71 -19.53
C LYS A 213 -21.13 24.17 -20.16
N LYS A 214 -20.31 24.96 -19.45
CA LYS A 214 -18.98 25.38 -19.91
C LYS A 214 -18.11 24.16 -20.19
N TRP A 215 -18.05 23.20 -19.27
CA TRP A 215 -17.31 21.95 -19.48
C TRP A 215 -17.91 21.07 -20.58
N GLY A 216 -19.25 21.08 -20.76
CA GLY A 216 -19.94 20.33 -21.82
C GLY A 216 -19.65 20.86 -23.23
N ASN A 217 -19.34 22.15 -23.34
CA ASN A 217 -18.96 22.84 -24.58
C ASN A 217 -17.44 22.97 -24.75
N ALA A 218 -16.66 22.05 -24.17
CA ALA A 218 -15.20 22.08 -24.29
C ALA A 218 -14.76 21.82 -25.73
N ASP A 219 -14.28 22.87 -26.40
CA ASP A 219 -13.76 22.80 -27.77
C ASP A 219 -12.37 22.14 -27.84
N LEU A 220 -11.95 21.74 -29.05
CA LEU A 220 -10.62 21.20 -29.28
C LEU A 220 -9.53 22.24 -28.99
N ASN A 221 -8.51 21.84 -28.23
CA ASN A 221 -7.33 22.64 -27.96
C ASN A 221 -6.15 22.11 -28.77
N GLY A 222 -5.55 22.96 -29.62
CA GLY A 222 -4.45 22.60 -30.52
C GLY A 222 -3.15 22.17 -29.82
N LYS A 223 -3.06 22.36 -28.49
CA LYS A 223 -1.95 21.85 -27.66
C LYS A 223 -2.03 20.33 -27.44
N PHE A 224 -3.24 19.77 -27.41
CA PHE A 224 -3.45 18.35 -27.16
C PHE A 224 -3.27 17.51 -28.42
N LYS A 225 -2.38 16.53 -28.33
CA LYS A 225 -2.10 15.56 -29.37
C LYS A 225 -2.14 14.16 -28.77
N LEU A 226 -2.44 13.18 -29.61
CA LEU A 226 -2.22 11.79 -29.24
C LEU A 226 -0.71 11.53 -29.12
N PRO A 227 -0.28 10.54 -28.31
CA PRO A 227 1.11 10.14 -28.24
C PRO A 227 1.67 9.82 -29.63
N MET A 228 2.98 10.00 -29.79
CA MET A 228 3.69 9.44 -30.94
C MET A 228 4.05 7.99 -30.63
N LYS A 229 4.35 7.21 -31.68
CA LYS A 229 4.82 5.83 -31.53
C LYS A 229 6.05 5.78 -30.61
N ASN A 230 6.06 4.83 -29.68
CA ASN A 230 7.10 4.75 -28.67
C ASN A 230 8.42 4.21 -29.25
N GLU A 231 9.42 5.08 -29.34
CA GLU A 231 10.75 4.73 -29.86
C GLU A 231 11.59 3.90 -28.87
N PHE A 232 11.15 3.72 -27.63
CA PHE A 232 11.87 2.94 -26.61
C PHE A 232 11.45 1.47 -26.53
N ILE A 233 10.45 1.03 -27.30
CA ILE A 233 10.03 -0.38 -27.31
C ILE A 233 11.24 -1.26 -27.67
N PRO A 234 11.66 -2.20 -26.79
CA PRO A 234 12.82 -3.05 -27.06
C PRO A 234 12.52 -4.02 -28.21
N THR A 235 13.49 -4.22 -29.07
CA THR A 235 13.40 -5.16 -30.21
C THR A 235 14.49 -6.22 -30.14
N ASN A 236 15.62 -5.92 -29.51
CA ASN A 236 16.68 -6.89 -29.26
C ASN A 236 16.51 -7.59 -27.90
N PHE A 237 16.25 -8.89 -27.93
CA PHE A 237 16.14 -9.74 -26.74
C PHE A 237 17.18 -10.88 -26.74
N GLU A 238 18.25 -10.74 -27.52
CA GLU A 238 19.34 -11.70 -27.53
C GLU A 238 19.97 -11.80 -26.13
N ILE A 239 20.13 -13.04 -25.64
CA ILE A 239 20.88 -13.32 -24.44
C ILE A 239 22.32 -13.57 -24.86
N TYR A 240 23.23 -12.67 -24.47
CA TYR A 240 24.64 -12.82 -24.82
C TYR A 240 25.22 -14.10 -24.20
N PRO A 241 26.01 -14.88 -24.95
CA PRO A 241 26.71 -16.02 -24.39
C PRO A 241 27.56 -15.61 -23.20
N LEU A 242 27.64 -16.49 -22.19
CA LEU A 242 28.53 -16.29 -21.06
C LEU A 242 29.98 -16.22 -21.57
N GLU A 243 30.71 -15.18 -21.15
CA GLU A 243 32.13 -15.07 -21.42
C GLU A 243 32.91 -16.22 -20.73
N LYS A 244 34.14 -16.50 -21.16
CA LYS A 244 34.95 -17.50 -20.49
C LYS A 244 35.30 -17.02 -19.07
N ASP A 245 35.19 -17.92 -18.10
CA ASP A 245 35.57 -17.67 -16.70
C ASP A 245 34.78 -16.53 -16.01
N VAL A 246 33.45 -16.43 -16.24
CA VAL A 246 32.59 -15.46 -15.54
C VAL A 246 32.70 -15.63 -14.02
N PRO A 247 33.11 -14.59 -13.27
CA PRO A 247 33.17 -14.65 -11.82
C PRO A 247 31.78 -14.83 -11.18
N SER A 248 31.70 -15.61 -10.11
CA SER A 248 30.45 -15.86 -9.37
C SER A 248 29.92 -14.61 -8.64
N VAL A 249 30.81 -13.66 -8.36
CA VAL A 249 30.55 -12.37 -7.71
C VAL A 249 31.05 -11.23 -8.59
N PRO A 250 30.56 -9.99 -8.42
CA PRO A 250 31.07 -8.85 -9.19
C PRO A 250 32.59 -8.69 -9.07
N SER A 251 33.23 -8.43 -10.21
CA SER A 251 34.68 -8.24 -10.30
C SER A 251 35.00 -6.79 -10.66
N LEU A 252 36.11 -6.28 -10.12
CA LEU A 252 36.58 -4.93 -10.41
C LEU A 252 37.27 -4.94 -11.78
N ILE A 253 36.70 -4.23 -12.76
CA ILE A 253 37.18 -4.23 -14.15
C ILE A 253 37.81 -2.90 -14.59
N LYS A 254 37.59 -1.81 -13.84
CA LYS A 254 38.22 -0.50 -14.02
C LYS A 254 38.43 0.13 -12.65
N ASP A 255 39.64 0.61 -12.38
CA ASP A 255 40.01 1.28 -11.13
C ASP A 255 40.95 2.45 -11.44
N THR A 256 40.38 3.65 -11.44
CA THR A 256 41.08 4.89 -11.77
C THR A 256 40.74 5.95 -10.72
N ALA A 257 41.43 7.10 -10.74
CA ALA A 257 41.07 8.21 -9.86
C ALA A 257 39.63 8.71 -10.09
N MET A 258 39.13 8.64 -11.34
CA MET A 258 37.78 9.11 -11.69
C MET A 258 36.71 8.07 -11.33
N SER A 259 36.96 6.79 -11.63
CA SER A 259 35.93 5.77 -11.55
C SER A 259 36.43 4.41 -11.09
N LYS A 260 35.54 3.69 -10.41
CA LYS A 260 35.69 2.32 -9.95
C LYS A 260 34.49 1.50 -10.42
N VAL A 261 34.73 0.50 -11.28
CA VAL A 261 33.65 -0.23 -11.97
C VAL A 261 33.65 -1.70 -11.57
N TRP A 262 32.60 -2.10 -10.89
CA TRP A 262 32.26 -3.48 -10.61
C TRP A 262 31.36 -4.02 -11.71
N PHE A 263 31.72 -5.17 -12.26
CA PHE A 263 30.96 -5.81 -13.33
C PHE A 263 30.67 -7.27 -13.03
N LYS A 264 29.45 -7.69 -13.39
CA LYS A 264 29.06 -9.09 -13.42
C LYS A 264 28.11 -9.34 -14.60
N GLN A 265 28.44 -10.28 -15.47
CA GLN A 265 27.46 -10.81 -16.43
C GLN A 265 26.45 -11.70 -15.69
N ASP A 266 25.18 -11.61 -16.05
CA ASP A 266 24.14 -12.47 -15.44
C ASP A 266 24.36 -13.94 -15.83
N ASP A 267 24.55 -14.78 -14.80
CA ASP A 267 24.76 -16.22 -14.87
C ASP A 267 23.57 -17.02 -14.29
N LYS A 268 22.45 -16.34 -13.96
CA LYS A 268 21.34 -16.93 -13.19
C LYS A 268 19.98 -16.78 -13.85
N PHE A 269 19.65 -15.59 -14.34
CA PHE A 269 18.28 -15.25 -14.72
C PHE A 269 18.04 -15.38 -16.22
N PHE A 270 19.06 -15.11 -17.05
CA PHE A 270 19.02 -15.20 -18.51
C PHE A 270 17.84 -14.44 -19.13
N LEU A 271 17.56 -13.26 -18.59
CA LEU A 271 16.59 -12.30 -19.13
C LEU A 271 17.32 -11.21 -19.90
N PRO A 272 16.71 -10.61 -20.94
CA PRO A 272 17.31 -9.53 -21.73
C PRO A 272 17.26 -8.20 -20.96
N LYS A 273 17.81 -8.19 -19.74
CA LYS A 273 17.75 -7.09 -18.79
C LYS A 273 19.09 -6.86 -18.13
N ALA A 274 19.29 -5.62 -17.68
CA ALA A 274 20.43 -5.26 -16.85
C ALA A 274 20.10 -4.15 -15.86
N CYS A 275 20.96 -4.01 -14.85
CA CYS A 275 20.94 -2.98 -13.83
C CYS A 275 22.28 -2.21 -13.89
N LEU A 276 22.19 -0.91 -14.13
CA LEU A 276 23.32 0.01 -14.17
C LEU A 276 23.20 0.94 -12.96
N ASN A 277 24.05 0.77 -11.95
CA ASN A 277 24.03 1.60 -10.75
C ASN A 277 25.29 2.46 -10.68
N PHE A 278 25.14 3.74 -10.33
CA PHE A 278 26.22 4.70 -10.24
C PHE A 278 26.05 5.53 -8.96
N GLU A 279 27.08 5.56 -8.13
CA GLU A 279 27.23 6.52 -7.03
C GLU A 279 28.25 7.58 -7.44
N PHE A 280 27.82 8.83 -7.54
CA PHE A 280 28.66 9.99 -7.84
C PHE A 280 29.01 10.69 -6.53
N PHE A 281 30.26 10.64 -6.11
CA PHE A 281 30.72 11.28 -4.89
C PHE A 281 31.06 12.74 -5.13
N SER A 282 30.53 13.64 -4.28
CA SER A 282 30.93 15.04 -4.23
C SER A 282 30.75 15.58 -2.81
N PRO A 283 31.79 16.17 -2.19
CA PRO A 283 31.67 16.75 -0.86
C PRO A 283 30.66 17.91 -0.81
N PHE A 284 30.41 18.56 -1.96
CA PHE A 284 29.48 19.67 -2.06
C PHE A 284 28.01 19.27 -1.98
N ALA A 285 27.65 17.98 -2.06
CA ALA A 285 26.24 17.59 -2.01
C ALA A 285 25.61 17.71 -0.60
N TYR A 286 26.42 17.68 0.46
CA TYR A 286 25.91 17.60 1.85
C TYR A 286 26.74 18.43 2.85
N VAL A 287 27.62 19.33 2.38
CA VAL A 287 28.54 20.11 3.23
C VAL A 287 27.82 20.99 4.25
N ASP A 288 26.64 21.51 3.91
CA ASP A 288 25.76 22.27 4.79
C ASP A 288 24.29 22.07 4.35
N PRO A 289 23.29 22.52 5.14
CA PRO A 289 21.88 22.40 4.78
C PRO A 289 21.52 23.07 3.44
N LEU A 290 22.14 24.20 3.11
CA LEU A 290 21.89 24.95 1.87
C LEU A 290 22.26 24.10 0.64
N HIS A 291 23.44 23.49 0.66
CA HIS A 291 23.94 22.64 -0.40
C HIS A 291 23.14 21.34 -0.52
N CYS A 292 22.71 20.75 0.61
CA CYS A 292 21.79 19.61 0.60
C CYS A 292 20.47 19.95 -0.11
N ASN A 293 19.89 21.12 0.17
CA ASN A 293 18.70 21.59 -0.53
C ASN A 293 18.96 21.82 -2.02
N MET A 294 20.09 22.44 -2.38
CA MET A 294 20.44 22.66 -3.78
C MET A 294 20.66 21.34 -4.55
N ALA A 295 21.26 20.33 -3.92
CA ALA A 295 21.43 18.99 -4.50
C ALA A 295 20.08 18.31 -4.76
N TYR A 296 19.16 18.37 -3.79
CA TYR A 296 17.80 17.86 -3.94
C TYR A 296 17.06 18.60 -5.07
N LEU A 297 17.02 19.93 -5.03
CA LEU A 297 16.30 20.74 -6.02
C LEU A 297 16.85 20.55 -7.44
N TYR A 298 18.17 20.47 -7.60
CA TYR A 298 18.79 20.17 -8.89
C TYR A 298 18.26 18.86 -9.48
N LEU A 299 18.28 17.78 -8.70
CA LEU A 299 17.87 16.46 -9.19
C LEU A 299 16.35 16.35 -9.41
N GLU A 300 15.53 17.00 -8.58
CA GLU A 300 14.09 17.08 -8.83
C GLU A 300 13.76 17.87 -10.10
N LEU A 301 14.38 19.03 -10.31
CA LEU A 301 14.22 19.82 -11.53
C LEU A 301 14.69 19.06 -12.77
N LEU A 302 15.79 18.33 -12.63
CA LEU A 302 16.32 17.49 -13.71
C LEU A 302 15.33 16.38 -14.07
N LYS A 303 14.81 15.64 -13.08
CA LYS A 303 13.78 14.61 -13.29
C LYS A 303 12.52 15.19 -13.92
N ASP A 304 12.04 16.33 -13.40
CA ASP A 304 10.89 17.04 -13.94
C ASP A 304 11.07 17.39 -15.43
N SER A 305 12.27 17.83 -15.82
CA SER A 305 12.60 18.16 -17.21
C SER A 305 12.77 16.93 -18.11
N LEU A 306 13.19 15.80 -17.55
CA LEU A 306 13.40 14.55 -18.27
C LEU A 306 12.11 13.74 -18.43
N ASN A 307 11.09 14.04 -17.62
CA ASN A 307 9.87 13.24 -17.52
C ASN A 307 9.19 12.97 -18.87
N GLU A 308 9.00 13.99 -19.70
CA GLU A 308 8.34 13.82 -21.01
C GLU A 308 9.10 12.85 -21.93
N TYR A 309 10.43 12.83 -21.85
CA TYR A 309 11.28 11.93 -22.64
C TYR A 309 11.35 10.54 -22.02
N ALA A 310 11.54 10.47 -20.71
CA ALA A 310 11.75 9.21 -19.98
C ALA A 310 10.46 8.39 -19.81
N TYR A 311 9.28 9.02 -19.85
CA TYR A 311 8.01 8.31 -19.73
C TYR A 311 7.81 7.24 -20.81
N ALA A 312 8.23 7.53 -22.04
CA ALA A 312 8.20 6.54 -23.13
C ALA A 312 9.12 5.34 -22.83
N ALA A 313 10.28 5.58 -22.20
CA ALA A 313 11.17 4.51 -21.76
C ALA A 313 10.55 3.68 -20.63
N GLU A 314 9.92 4.31 -19.65
CA GLU A 314 9.24 3.64 -18.54
C GLU A 314 8.14 2.71 -19.03
N LEU A 315 7.27 3.18 -19.93
CA LEU A 315 6.26 2.35 -20.59
C LEU A 315 6.86 1.15 -21.36
N ALA A 316 8.06 1.33 -21.92
CA ALA A 316 8.79 0.28 -22.60
C ALA A 316 9.55 -0.68 -21.66
N GLY A 317 9.35 -0.56 -20.34
CA GLY A 317 10.01 -1.40 -19.32
C GLY A 317 11.46 -1.00 -19.05
N LEU A 318 11.81 0.27 -19.26
CA LEU A 318 13.12 0.86 -18.99
C LEU A 318 12.99 2.05 -18.04
N ASN A 319 13.35 1.84 -16.78
CA ASN A 319 13.19 2.80 -15.70
C ASN A 319 14.53 3.37 -15.25
N TYR A 320 14.49 4.57 -14.67
CA TYR A 320 15.63 5.13 -13.94
C TYR A 320 15.22 5.66 -12.57
N ASP A 321 16.15 5.69 -11.64
CA ASP A 321 16.02 6.33 -10.33
C ASP A 321 17.19 7.30 -10.15
N LEU A 322 16.90 8.52 -9.70
CA LEU A 322 17.87 9.59 -9.55
C LEU A 322 17.54 10.42 -8.30
N GLN A 323 18.49 10.46 -7.36
CA GLN A 323 18.30 11.12 -6.07
C GLN A 323 19.63 11.56 -5.46
N ASN A 324 19.58 12.56 -4.57
CA ASN A 324 20.75 12.98 -3.82
C ASN A 324 20.98 12.05 -2.63
N THR A 325 22.24 11.84 -2.29
CA THR A 325 22.65 11.07 -1.12
C THR A 325 23.46 11.97 -0.19
N VAL A 326 23.77 11.47 1.01
CA VAL A 326 24.66 12.20 1.95
C VAL A 326 26.10 12.31 1.41
N TYR A 327 26.45 11.58 0.34
CA TYR A 327 27.77 11.57 -0.26
C TYR A 327 27.83 12.20 -1.65
N GLY A 328 26.67 12.53 -2.24
CA GLY A 328 26.59 12.94 -3.63
C GLY A 328 25.26 12.62 -4.29
N MET A 329 25.31 11.84 -5.36
CA MET A 329 24.14 11.50 -6.19
C MET A 329 24.13 10.01 -6.49
N TYR A 330 22.93 9.42 -6.54
CA TYR A 330 22.72 8.03 -6.94
C TYR A 330 21.88 7.99 -8.22
N LEU A 331 22.38 7.29 -9.24
CA LEU A 331 21.65 6.98 -10.47
C LEU A 331 21.54 5.47 -10.63
N SER A 332 20.34 4.98 -10.91
CA SER A 332 20.10 3.60 -11.32
C SER A 332 19.32 3.58 -12.63
N VAL A 333 19.71 2.73 -13.59
CA VAL A 333 18.94 2.45 -14.80
C VAL A 333 18.68 0.95 -14.85
N LYS A 334 17.40 0.55 -14.91
CA LYS A 334 16.96 -0.85 -14.84
C LYS A 334 15.92 -1.15 -15.91
N GLY A 335 16.02 -2.31 -16.55
CA GLY A 335 15.05 -2.73 -17.56
C GLY A 335 15.68 -3.55 -18.66
N TYR A 336 15.06 -3.52 -19.85
CA TYR A 336 15.59 -4.19 -21.04
C TYR A 336 16.89 -3.56 -21.53
N ASN A 337 17.94 -4.37 -21.78
CA ASN A 337 19.28 -3.86 -22.07
C ASN A 337 19.44 -3.18 -23.45
N ASP A 338 18.53 -3.44 -24.40
CA ASP A 338 18.57 -2.94 -25.78
C ASP A 338 18.80 -1.42 -25.87
N LYS A 339 17.98 -0.62 -25.18
CA LYS A 339 17.98 0.85 -25.27
C LYS A 339 18.48 1.56 -24.00
N GLN A 340 19.06 0.81 -23.06
CA GLN A 340 19.59 1.36 -21.80
C GLN A 340 20.65 2.43 -22.02
N HIS A 341 21.59 2.20 -22.93
CA HIS A 341 22.67 3.12 -23.25
C HIS A 341 22.16 4.47 -23.80
N ILE A 342 21.05 4.46 -24.52
CA ILE A 342 20.41 5.67 -25.07
C ILE A 342 19.86 6.53 -23.94
N LEU A 343 19.08 5.92 -23.03
CA LEU A 343 18.52 6.62 -21.88
C LEU A 343 19.63 7.13 -20.95
N LEU A 344 20.60 6.28 -20.61
CA LEU A 344 21.73 6.65 -19.75
C LEU A 344 22.48 7.86 -20.33
N LYS A 345 22.83 7.81 -21.63
CA LYS A 345 23.49 8.93 -22.30
C LYS A 345 22.68 10.22 -22.19
N LYS A 346 21.37 10.15 -22.44
CA LYS A 346 20.50 11.32 -22.36
C LYS A 346 20.45 11.90 -20.94
N ILE A 347 20.39 11.07 -19.91
CA ILE A 347 20.38 11.50 -18.51
C ILE A 347 21.68 12.24 -18.20
N ILE A 348 22.85 11.66 -18.51
CA ILE A 348 24.15 12.29 -18.21
C ILE A 348 24.37 13.58 -19.01
N GLU A 349 23.99 13.60 -20.30
CA GLU A 349 24.04 14.83 -21.11
C GLU A 349 23.18 15.94 -20.49
N LYS A 350 21.94 15.60 -20.07
CA LYS A 350 21.04 16.56 -19.45
C LYS A 350 21.53 17.00 -18.06
N MET A 351 22.17 16.10 -17.29
CA MET A 351 22.82 16.45 -16.02
C MET A 351 23.90 17.51 -16.21
N ALA A 352 24.80 17.31 -17.18
CA ALA A 352 25.97 18.17 -17.37
C ALA A 352 25.66 19.50 -18.10
N THR A 353 24.56 19.57 -18.85
CA THR A 353 24.14 20.75 -19.62
C THR A 353 22.82 21.36 -19.12
N PHE A 354 22.49 21.12 -17.84
CA PHE A 354 21.17 21.45 -17.31
C PHE A 354 20.92 22.97 -17.28
N GLU A 355 19.85 23.39 -17.94
CA GLU A 355 19.31 24.75 -17.84
C GLU A 355 18.02 24.74 -17.05
N ILE A 356 17.96 25.56 -16.00
CA ILE A 356 16.83 25.63 -15.09
C ILE A 356 15.78 26.60 -15.64
N ASP A 357 14.55 26.11 -15.78
CA ASP A 357 13.37 26.95 -15.95
C ASP A 357 12.99 27.60 -14.60
N GLU A 358 12.93 28.93 -14.58
CA GLU A 358 12.68 29.73 -13.39
C GLU A 358 11.32 29.42 -12.76
N ARG A 359 10.29 29.24 -13.59
CA ARG A 359 8.95 28.92 -13.11
C ARG A 359 8.90 27.54 -12.47
N ARG A 360 9.58 26.55 -13.05
CA ARG A 360 9.70 25.21 -12.45
C ARG A 360 10.50 25.23 -11.16
N PHE A 361 11.56 26.04 -11.07
CA PHE A 361 12.33 26.21 -9.84
C PHE A 361 11.44 26.65 -8.67
N ASP A 362 10.63 27.70 -8.85
CA ASP A 362 9.76 28.20 -7.78
C ASP A 362 8.71 27.16 -7.36
N ILE A 363 8.08 26.48 -8.34
CA ILE A 363 7.07 25.45 -8.07
C ILE A 363 7.65 24.28 -7.26
N ILE A 364 8.83 23.78 -7.66
CA ILE A 364 9.45 22.63 -6.99
C ILE A 364 10.02 23.03 -5.63
N LYS A 365 10.58 24.25 -5.50
CA LYS A 365 11.05 24.79 -4.21
C LYS A 365 9.90 24.86 -3.20
N GLU A 366 8.76 25.39 -3.62
CA GLU A 366 7.56 25.48 -2.78
C GLU A 366 7.06 24.09 -2.37
N ALA A 367 6.97 23.14 -3.32
CA ALA A 367 6.55 21.77 -3.03
C ALA A 367 7.51 21.07 -2.04
N TYR A 368 8.81 21.32 -2.17
CA TYR A 368 9.82 20.80 -1.24
C TYR A 368 9.70 21.40 0.16
N MET A 369 9.43 22.71 0.27
CA MET A 369 9.16 23.36 1.56
C MET A 369 7.98 22.70 2.28
N ARG A 370 6.86 22.46 1.59
CA ARG A 370 5.73 21.71 2.16
C ARG A 370 6.10 20.28 2.53
N SER A 371 6.90 19.61 1.70
CA SER A 371 7.39 18.25 2.00
C SER A 371 8.18 18.19 3.32
N LEU A 372 9.10 19.14 3.54
CA LEU A 372 9.84 19.26 4.80
C LEU A 372 8.90 19.50 5.99
N ASN A 373 7.96 20.44 5.87
CA ASN A 373 6.98 20.75 6.91
C ASN A 373 6.05 19.57 7.22
N ASN A 374 5.68 18.79 6.20
CA ASN A 374 4.77 17.66 6.33
C ASN A 374 5.35 16.49 7.13
N PHE A 375 6.68 16.49 7.36
CA PHE A 375 7.31 15.49 8.22
C PHE A 375 6.72 15.48 9.64
N ARG A 376 6.22 16.62 10.16
CA ARG A 376 5.56 16.70 11.47
C ARG A 376 4.32 15.80 11.62
N ALA A 377 3.67 15.47 10.49
CA ALA A 377 2.47 14.64 10.45
C ALA A 377 2.76 13.15 10.19
N GLU A 378 4.03 12.76 10.09
CA GLU A 378 4.41 11.34 10.06
C GLU A 378 4.16 10.66 11.41
N GLN A 379 4.12 9.33 11.39
CA GLN A 379 3.80 8.52 12.56
C GLN A 379 4.88 8.67 13.66
N PRO A 380 4.51 8.59 14.95
CA PRO A 380 5.46 8.71 16.06
C PRO A 380 6.65 7.74 15.99
N HIS A 381 6.47 6.52 15.49
CA HIS A 381 7.58 5.57 15.33
C HIS A 381 8.55 5.98 14.22
N GLN A 382 8.07 6.63 13.16
CA GLN A 382 8.94 7.16 12.09
C GLN A 382 9.74 8.37 12.60
N HIS A 383 9.18 9.17 13.50
CA HIS A 383 9.91 10.23 14.19
C HIS A 383 11.02 9.65 15.08
N ALA A 384 10.75 8.57 15.84
CA ALA A 384 11.77 7.90 16.64
C ALA A 384 12.97 7.42 15.78
N MET A 385 12.70 6.75 14.66
CA MET A 385 13.71 6.31 13.69
C MET A 385 14.51 7.47 13.09
N TYR A 386 13.82 8.55 12.76
CA TYR A 386 14.46 9.75 12.25
C TYR A 386 15.40 10.38 13.27
N TYR A 387 14.96 10.57 14.52
CA TYR A 387 15.77 11.18 15.56
C TYR A 387 16.95 10.27 15.97
N LEU A 388 16.76 8.96 16.04
CA LEU A 388 17.88 8.04 16.28
C LEU A 388 18.95 8.16 15.20
N ARG A 389 18.55 8.21 13.92
CA ARG A 389 19.50 8.39 12.81
C ARG A 389 20.28 9.70 12.93
N LEU A 390 19.63 10.79 13.34
CA LEU A 390 20.32 12.08 13.58
C LEU A 390 21.32 11.99 14.73
N LEU A 391 20.94 11.35 15.85
CA LEU A 391 21.79 11.23 17.04
C LEU A 391 23.02 10.35 16.80
N MET A 392 22.88 9.30 15.99
CA MET A 392 23.92 8.29 15.81
C MET A 392 24.87 8.57 14.64
N THR A 393 24.52 9.46 13.71
CA THR A 393 25.36 9.75 12.53
C THR A 393 26.24 10.98 12.76
N GLU A 394 27.54 10.89 12.43
CA GLU A 394 28.53 11.98 12.62
C GLU A 394 28.07 13.36 12.10
N VAL A 395 27.48 13.40 10.90
CA VAL A 395 26.88 14.61 10.33
C VAL A 395 25.53 14.25 9.74
N ALA A 396 24.47 14.91 10.21
CA ALA A 396 23.13 14.77 9.64
C ALA A 396 22.33 16.07 9.81
N TRP A 397 21.82 16.61 8.70
CA TRP A 397 21.00 17.82 8.71
C TRP A 397 19.55 17.50 9.05
N THR A 398 19.01 18.25 10.01
CA THR A 398 17.62 18.13 10.45
C THR A 398 16.65 18.71 9.42
N LYS A 399 15.36 18.33 9.49
CA LYS A 399 14.32 18.89 8.62
C LYS A 399 14.14 20.39 8.87
N ASP A 400 14.32 20.84 10.11
CA ASP A 400 14.26 22.25 10.47
C ASP A 400 15.45 23.03 9.88
N GLU A 401 16.68 22.53 10.02
CA GLU A 401 17.85 23.17 9.39
C GLU A 401 17.74 23.24 7.86
N LEU A 402 17.24 22.17 7.23
CA LEU A 402 16.96 22.18 5.79
C LEU A 402 15.87 23.17 5.43
N ARG A 403 14.79 23.26 6.20
CA ARG A 403 13.70 24.23 5.95
C ARG A 403 14.23 25.66 6.08
N ASP A 404 14.94 25.96 7.17
CA ASP A 404 15.40 27.31 7.47
C ASP A 404 16.44 27.79 6.43
N ALA A 405 17.27 26.88 5.91
CA ALA A 405 18.21 27.19 4.83
C ALA A 405 17.56 27.20 3.42
N LEU A 406 16.30 26.78 3.27
CA LEU A 406 15.64 26.71 1.96
C LEU A 406 15.30 28.10 1.42
N ASP A 407 14.96 29.06 2.28
CA ASP A 407 14.67 30.44 1.90
C ASP A 407 15.86 31.09 1.20
N ASP A 408 17.06 30.76 1.67
CA ASP A 408 18.34 31.18 1.10
C ASP A 408 18.65 30.58 -0.28
N VAL A 409 17.95 29.54 -0.73
CA VAL A 409 18.18 28.99 -2.07
C VAL A 409 17.56 29.90 -3.11
N THR A 410 18.40 30.58 -3.90
CA THR A 410 17.98 31.39 -5.05
C THR A 410 18.36 30.69 -6.36
N LEU A 411 17.66 31.02 -7.45
CA LEU A 411 17.97 30.49 -8.78
C LEU A 411 19.44 30.75 -9.16
N ALA A 412 19.98 31.94 -8.82
CA ALA A 412 21.37 32.28 -9.07
C ALA A 412 22.35 31.39 -8.29
N ARG A 413 22.08 31.11 -7.01
CA ARG A 413 22.88 30.19 -6.19
C ARG A 413 22.82 28.77 -6.74
N LEU A 414 21.64 28.29 -7.16
CA LEU A 414 21.49 26.96 -7.75
C LEU A 414 22.24 26.84 -9.09
N LYS A 415 22.17 27.86 -9.96
CA LYS A 415 22.94 27.92 -11.21
C LYS A 415 24.46 27.89 -10.97
N ALA A 416 24.94 28.51 -9.91
CA ALA A 416 26.36 28.46 -9.52
C ALA A 416 26.76 27.12 -8.90
N PHE A 417 25.84 26.50 -8.15
CA PHE A 417 26.07 25.23 -7.45
C PHE A 417 26.22 24.05 -8.40
N ILE A 418 25.43 23.94 -9.48
CA ILE A 418 25.49 22.76 -10.37
C ILE A 418 26.89 22.55 -10.98
N PRO A 419 27.54 23.56 -11.58
CA PRO A 419 28.92 23.41 -12.05
C PRO A 419 29.90 23.09 -10.92
N GLN A 420 29.71 23.63 -9.72
CA GLN A 420 30.55 23.34 -8.56
C GLN A 420 30.43 21.87 -8.14
N LEU A 421 29.20 21.36 -8.04
CA LEU A 421 28.88 19.98 -7.70
C LEU A 421 29.54 19.00 -8.68
N LEU A 422 29.41 19.27 -9.97
CA LEU A 422 29.92 18.41 -11.05
C LEU A 422 31.41 18.60 -11.35
N SER A 423 32.04 19.69 -10.89
CA SER A 423 33.44 19.99 -11.22
C SER A 423 34.44 18.92 -10.78
N ARG A 424 34.19 18.23 -9.66
CA ARG A 424 35.04 17.15 -9.17
C ARG A 424 34.23 16.00 -8.60
N LEU A 425 34.36 14.83 -9.20
CA LEU A 425 33.61 13.63 -8.83
C LEU A 425 34.53 12.42 -8.67
N HIS A 426 34.05 11.42 -7.95
CA HIS A 426 34.46 10.03 -8.08
C HIS A 426 33.20 9.21 -8.40
N ILE A 427 33.31 8.19 -9.24
CA ILE A 427 32.15 7.39 -9.67
C ILE A 427 32.40 5.94 -9.30
N GLU A 428 31.60 5.38 -8.39
CA GLU A 428 31.59 3.94 -8.14
C GLU A 428 30.35 3.32 -8.81
N ALA A 429 30.58 2.37 -9.71
CA ALA A 429 29.53 1.79 -10.52
C ALA A 429 29.43 0.28 -10.32
N LEU A 430 28.20 -0.25 -10.34
CA LEU A 430 27.91 -1.67 -10.48
C LEU A 430 27.06 -1.88 -11.73
N ILE A 431 27.63 -2.57 -12.72
CA ILE A 431 26.96 -2.96 -13.96
C ILE A 431 26.73 -4.47 -13.93
N HIS A 432 25.46 -4.88 -13.89
CA HIS A 432 25.08 -6.29 -13.74
C HIS A 432 23.89 -6.67 -14.63
N GLY A 433 24.03 -7.71 -15.45
CA GLY A 433 22.94 -8.22 -16.28
C GLY A 433 23.39 -8.86 -17.58
N ASN A 434 22.49 -8.86 -18.58
CA ASN A 434 22.75 -9.28 -19.95
C ASN A 434 23.57 -8.23 -20.72
N ILE A 435 24.84 -8.06 -20.34
CA ILE A 435 25.79 -7.10 -20.92
C ILE A 435 27.17 -7.77 -20.96
N LEU A 436 27.94 -7.51 -22.03
CA LEU A 436 29.34 -7.96 -22.16
C LEU A 436 30.29 -7.03 -21.39
N LYS A 437 31.44 -7.55 -20.94
CA LYS A 437 32.43 -6.75 -20.20
C LYS A 437 32.87 -5.49 -20.96
N GLU A 438 33.10 -5.61 -22.26
CA GLU A 438 33.49 -4.49 -23.12
C GLU A 438 32.41 -3.41 -23.17
N SER A 439 31.14 -3.80 -23.36
CA SER A 439 30.01 -2.86 -23.34
C SER A 439 29.84 -2.15 -22.00
N ALA A 440 30.13 -2.82 -20.88
CA ALA A 440 30.13 -2.19 -19.56
C ALA A 440 31.22 -1.09 -19.44
N LEU A 441 32.41 -1.34 -19.98
CA LEU A 441 33.49 -0.35 -20.03
C LEU A 441 33.14 0.82 -20.96
N GLU A 442 32.53 0.56 -22.11
CA GLU A 442 32.07 1.59 -23.06
C GLU A 442 31.00 2.49 -22.44
N MET A 443 30.02 1.91 -21.74
CA MET A 443 29.00 2.69 -21.04
C MET A 443 29.61 3.58 -19.96
N MET A 444 30.54 3.05 -19.15
CA MET A 444 31.23 3.86 -18.15
C MET A 444 32.07 4.97 -18.81
N GLN A 445 32.79 4.65 -19.88
CA GLN A 445 33.58 5.63 -20.60
C GLN A 445 32.70 6.75 -21.17
N MET A 446 31.53 6.42 -21.71
CA MET A 446 30.54 7.40 -22.18
C MET A 446 30.08 8.33 -21.06
N VAL A 447 29.80 7.80 -19.85
CA VAL A 447 29.43 8.61 -18.68
C VAL A 447 30.55 9.59 -18.32
N GLU A 448 31.80 9.12 -18.25
CA GLU A 448 32.97 9.96 -17.97
C GLU A 448 33.18 11.02 -19.04
N ASP A 449 33.16 10.64 -20.32
CA ASP A 449 33.41 11.54 -21.44
C ASP A 449 32.39 12.68 -21.46
N LYS A 450 31.11 12.40 -21.22
CA LYS A 450 30.07 13.45 -21.17
C LYS A 450 30.20 14.40 -20.00
N LEU A 451 30.61 13.89 -18.83
CA LEU A 451 30.89 14.73 -17.67
C LEU A 451 32.17 15.57 -17.86
N ILE A 452 33.18 15.06 -18.55
CA ILE A 452 34.41 15.80 -18.88
C ILE A 452 34.14 16.85 -19.96
N GLU A 453 33.42 16.48 -21.02
CA GLU A 453 33.10 17.34 -22.16
C GLU A 453 32.29 18.57 -21.73
N HIS A 454 31.22 18.36 -20.96
CA HIS A 454 30.23 19.41 -20.68
C HIS A 454 30.37 20.06 -19.30
N ALA A 455 30.83 19.32 -18.27
CA ALA A 455 30.99 19.84 -16.92
C ALA A 455 32.47 20.01 -16.49
N HIS A 456 33.42 19.70 -17.38
CA HIS A 456 34.87 19.78 -17.10
C HIS A 456 35.30 18.99 -15.85
N THR A 457 34.60 17.88 -15.60
CA THR A 457 34.75 17.06 -14.40
C THR A 457 36.17 16.54 -14.24
N LYS A 458 36.75 16.71 -13.05
CA LYS A 458 38.07 16.17 -12.67
C LYS A 458 37.93 15.15 -11.53
N PRO A 459 38.86 14.20 -11.37
CA PRO A 459 38.77 13.25 -10.28
C PRO A 459 38.89 13.93 -8.92
N LEU A 460 38.17 13.41 -7.92
CA LEU A 460 38.42 13.69 -6.50
C LEU A 460 39.76 13.09 -6.04
N LEU A 461 40.30 13.63 -4.95
CA LEU A 461 41.43 12.99 -4.28
C LEU A 461 40.94 11.84 -3.40
N PRO A 462 41.70 10.73 -3.26
CA PRO A 462 41.32 9.63 -2.37
C PRO A 462 41.03 10.06 -0.93
N SER A 463 41.74 11.08 -0.41
CA SER A 463 41.53 11.64 0.93
C SER A 463 40.22 12.39 1.11
N GLN A 464 39.50 12.71 0.03
CA GLN A 464 38.20 13.38 0.06
C GLN A 464 37.03 12.38 0.06
N LEU A 465 37.30 11.08 -0.14
CA LEU A 465 36.29 10.02 -0.10
C LEU A 465 36.01 9.55 1.33
N ILE A 466 35.63 10.52 2.18
CA ILE A 466 35.36 10.30 3.60
C ILE A 466 33.94 9.75 3.77
N ARG A 467 33.81 8.67 4.56
CA ARG A 467 32.52 8.13 4.98
C ARG A 467 32.22 8.60 6.39
N TYR A 468 30.96 8.87 6.68
CA TYR A 468 30.52 9.25 8.03
C TYR A 468 30.63 8.06 8.98
N ARG A 469 30.93 8.39 10.24
CA ARG A 469 31.04 7.42 11.33
C ARG A 469 29.74 7.38 12.15
N GLU A 470 29.57 6.29 12.88
CA GLU A 470 28.55 6.18 13.91
C GLU A 470 29.14 6.66 15.25
N VAL A 471 28.33 7.32 16.08
CA VAL A 471 28.70 7.71 17.45
C VAL A 471 28.92 6.46 18.31
N GLN A 472 30.03 6.39 19.03
CA GLN A 472 30.31 5.30 19.97
C GLN A 472 29.71 5.61 21.35
N VAL A 473 28.74 4.81 21.78
CA VAL A 473 28.10 4.94 23.10
C VAL A 473 29.04 4.37 24.18
N PRO A 474 29.27 5.09 25.31
CA PRO A 474 30.11 4.58 26.39
C PRO A 474 29.54 3.33 27.07
N ASP A 475 30.43 2.47 27.57
CA ASP A 475 30.06 1.28 28.35
C ASP A 475 29.20 1.66 29.57
N GLY A 476 28.05 0.99 29.72
CA GLY A 476 27.07 1.28 30.76
C GLY A 476 26.29 2.60 30.56
N GLY A 477 26.48 3.28 29.43
CA GLY A 477 25.77 4.50 29.08
C GLY A 477 24.29 4.25 28.75
N TRP A 478 23.42 5.13 29.23
CA TRP A 478 22.00 5.16 28.85
C TRP A 478 21.57 6.60 28.62
N TYR A 479 21.12 6.87 27.40
CA TYR A 479 20.72 8.21 26.96
C TYR A 479 19.28 8.17 26.45
N VAL A 480 18.52 9.22 26.76
CA VAL A 480 17.14 9.38 26.32
C VAL A 480 17.02 10.72 25.63
N TYR A 481 16.63 10.69 24.36
CA TYR A 481 16.19 11.85 23.61
C TYR A 481 14.66 11.80 23.47
N GLN A 482 13.98 12.87 23.87
CA GLN A 482 12.53 12.92 23.90
C GLN A 482 12.02 14.06 23.04
N GLN A 483 11.05 13.76 22.17
CA GLN A 483 10.30 14.72 21.37
C GLN A 483 8.80 14.41 21.40
N ARG A 484 8.00 15.40 21.02
CA ARG A 484 6.53 15.30 20.96
C ARG A 484 6.06 15.29 19.52
N ASN A 485 5.16 14.37 19.17
CA ASN A 485 4.40 14.44 17.92
C ASN A 485 3.17 15.34 18.15
N GLU A 486 3.00 16.36 17.32
CA GLU A 486 1.93 17.35 17.46
C GLU A 486 0.62 16.95 16.78
N VAL A 487 0.63 15.87 15.99
CA VAL A 487 -0.48 15.46 15.12
C VAL A 487 -1.16 14.19 15.64
N HIS A 488 -0.37 13.16 15.97
CA HIS A 488 -0.88 11.87 16.41
C HIS A 488 -0.92 11.78 17.93
N ASN A 489 -2.06 11.34 18.48
CA ASN A 489 -2.22 11.12 19.92
C ASN A 489 -1.66 9.75 20.40
N ASN A 490 -0.65 9.23 19.70
CA ASN A 490 0.04 8.00 20.04
C ASN A 490 1.52 8.30 20.36
N CYS A 491 2.17 7.42 21.10
CA CYS A 491 3.61 7.49 21.35
C CYS A 491 4.36 6.53 20.41
N GLY A 492 5.62 6.87 20.11
CA GLY A 492 6.57 6.01 19.41
C GLY A 492 7.87 5.93 20.21
N ILE A 493 8.51 4.77 20.21
CA ILE A 493 9.78 4.54 20.89
C ILE A 493 10.67 3.68 20.00
N GLU A 494 11.96 4.01 19.98
CA GLU A 494 13.00 3.14 19.45
C GLU A 494 14.09 3.01 20.51
N ILE A 495 14.49 1.77 20.78
CA ILE A 495 15.53 1.46 21.76
C ILE A 495 16.67 0.81 20.99
N TYR A 496 17.81 1.48 20.95
CA TYR A 496 18.99 1.04 20.24
C TYR A 496 20.05 0.54 21.22
N TYR A 497 20.30 -0.77 21.19
CA TYR A 497 21.40 -1.39 21.94
C TYR A 497 22.58 -1.55 20.99
N GLN A 498 23.45 -0.53 20.96
CA GLN A 498 24.67 -0.59 20.16
C GLN A 498 25.56 -1.74 20.67
N THR A 499 26.06 -2.56 19.74
CA THR A 499 27.00 -3.64 20.05
C THR A 499 28.43 -3.22 19.70
N ASP A 500 28.89 -3.50 18.49
CA ASP A 500 30.25 -3.21 18.03
C ASP A 500 30.28 -3.03 16.50
N MET A 501 31.46 -2.78 15.96
CA MET A 501 31.70 -2.73 14.52
C MET A 501 31.30 -4.03 13.83
N GLN A 502 30.75 -3.91 12.62
CA GLN A 502 30.37 -5.07 11.82
C GLN A 502 31.60 -5.95 11.54
N SER A 503 31.51 -7.21 11.95
CA SER A 503 32.48 -8.27 11.69
C SER A 503 31.72 -9.56 11.41
N THR A 504 32.32 -10.56 10.76
CA THR A 504 31.63 -11.84 10.53
C THR A 504 31.15 -12.44 11.86
N HIS A 505 31.96 -12.37 12.91
CA HIS A 505 31.60 -12.93 14.21
C HIS A 505 30.44 -12.16 14.86
N ASP A 506 30.56 -10.83 14.95
CA ASP A 506 29.61 -10.01 15.71
C ASP A 506 28.28 -9.85 14.97
N ASN A 507 28.31 -9.82 13.63
CA ASN A 507 27.10 -9.90 12.81
C ASN A 507 26.34 -11.19 13.13
N MET A 508 27.02 -12.35 13.14
CA MET A 508 26.34 -13.62 13.39
C MET A 508 25.83 -13.76 14.82
N LEU A 509 26.53 -13.21 15.82
CA LEU A 509 26.03 -13.17 17.19
C LEU A 509 24.74 -12.35 17.29
N LEU A 510 24.73 -11.14 16.73
CA LEU A 510 23.58 -10.26 16.74
C LEU A 510 22.42 -10.84 15.92
N GLU A 511 22.67 -11.32 14.70
CA GLU A 511 21.65 -11.90 13.83
C GLU A 511 21.02 -13.15 14.45
N LEU A 512 21.83 -14.04 15.04
CA LEU A 512 21.32 -15.24 15.71
C LEU A 512 20.48 -14.88 16.94
N PHE A 513 20.95 -13.92 17.76
CA PHE A 513 20.17 -13.43 18.90
C PHE A 513 18.83 -12.83 18.44
N CYS A 514 18.86 -11.94 17.45
CA CYS A 514 17.67 -11.35 16.83
C CYS A 514 16.71 -12.43 16.29
N GLN A 515 17.24 -13.47 15.64
CA GLN A 515 16.44 -14.59 15.15
C GLN A 515 15.74 -15.36 16.30
N ILE A 516 16.42 -15.59 17.41
CA ILE A 516 15.87 -16.27 18.59
C ILE A 516 14.74 -15.43 19.22
N ILE A 517 14.95 -14.13 19.39
CA ILE A 517 13.99 -13.27 20.10
C ILE A 517 12.90 -12.68 19.20
N SER A 518 13.00 -12.78 17.86
CA SER A 518 12.07 -12.14 16.93
C SER A 518 10.60 -12.50 17.17
N GLU A 519 10.26 -13.80 17.17
CA GLU A 519 8.89 -14.26 17.46
C GLU A 519 8.51 -14.03 18.94
N PRO A 520 9.36 -14.38 19.94
CA PRO A 520 9.06 -14.13 21.33
C PRO A 520 8.81 -12.66 21.68
N CYS A 521 9.54 -11.71 21.08
CA CYS A 521 9.34 -10.29 21.25
C CYS A 521 7.98 -9.86 20.69
N PHE A 522 7.60 -10.32 19.50
CA PHE A 522 6.27 -10.05 18.96
C PHE A 522 5.16 -10.66 19.83
N ASN A 523 5.29 -11.92 20.22
CA ASN A 523 4.33 -12.60 21.08
C ASN A 523 4.21 -11.89 22.43
N THR A 524 5.33 -11.54 23.07
CA THR A 524 5.33 -10.92 24.39
C THR A 524 4.81 -9.50 24.33
N LEU A 525 5.41 -8.62 23.52
CA LEU A 525 5.09 -7.19 23.50
C LEU A 525 3.73 -6.90 22.83
N ARG A 526 3.32 -7.69 21.83
CA ARG A 526 2.06 -7.46 21.08
C ARG A 526 0.95 -8.45 21.41
N THR A 527 1.23 -9.71 21.69
CA THR A 527 0.17 -10.73 21.91
C THR A 527 -0.17 -10.93 23.39
N LYS A 528 0.81 -10.86 24.30
CA LYS A 528 0.64 -11.05 25.75
C LYS A 528 0.47 -9.75 26.52
N GLU A 529 1.54 -8.95 26.59
CA GLU A 529 1.56 -7.67 27.30
C GLU A 529 0.65 -6.66 26.65
N GLN A 530 0.45 -6.86 25.34
CA GLN A 530 -0.10 -5.91 24.39
C GLN A 530 0.01 -4.51 24.93
N LEU A 531 1.15 -3.90 24.67
CA LEU A 531 1.44 -2.52 25.02
C LEU A 531 0.51 -1.59 24.19
N GLY A 532 -0.79 -1.73 24.48
CA GLY A 532 -1.93 -1.89 23.57
C GLY A 532 -2.87 -3.10 23.90
N TYR A 533 -3.58 -3.17 25.05
CA TYR A 533 -4.52 -4.24 25.56
C TYR A 533 -3.98 -5.57 26.20
N ALA A 534 -3.56 -5.60 27.47
CA ALA A 534 -3.04 -6.80 28.16
C ALA A 534 -4.11 -7.82 28.65
N PHE A 535 -3.74 -9.12 28.74
CA PHE A 535 -4.52 -10.19 29.40
C PHE A 535 -3.71 -10.87 30.51
N LEU A 536 -4.29 -11.05 31.71
CA LEU A 536 -3.65 -11.72 32.86
C LEU A 536 -4.36 -13.04 33.18
N LEU A 537 -3.58 -14.09 33.45
CA LEU A 537 -4.07 -15.40 33.87
C LEU A 537 -3.44 -15.74 35.23
N PHE A 538 -4.29 -15.97 36.23
CA PHE A 538 -3.85 -16.37 37.57
C PHE A 538 -3.97 -17.89 37.73
N GLN A 539 -2.98 -18.50 38.39
CA GLN A 539 -3.00 -19.94 38.68
C GLN A 539 -4.03 -20.32 39.77
N GLU A 540 -4.32 -19.40 40.69
CA GLU A 540 -5.25 -19.62 41.81
C GLU A 540 -6.35 -18.55 41.83
N GLU A 541 -7.59 -18.97 42.10
CA GLU A 541 -8.76 -18.07 42.25
C GLU A 541 -8.57 -17.05 43.38
N SER A 542 -7.92 -17.46 44.47
CA SER A 542 -7.51 -16.60 45.59
C SER A 542 -6.74 -15.35 45.14
N SER A 543 -5.92 -15.47 44.09
CA SER A 543 -5.13 -14.35 43.56
C SER A 543 -5.99 -13.34 42.79
N VAL A 544 -7.05 -13.82 42.12
CA VAL A 544 -8.03 -12.95 41.46
C VAL A 544 -8.85 -12.21 42.50
N GLN A 545 -9.28 -12.89 43.57
CA GLN A 545 -9.99 -12.26 44.68
C GLN A 545 -9.13 -11.19 45.36
N ALA A 546 -7.87 -11.49 45.67
CA ALA A 546 -6.94 -10.53 46.25
C ALA A 546 -6.70 -9.31 45.33
N LEU A 547 -6.65 -9.51 44.01
CA LEU A 547 -6.55 -8.41 43.04
C LEU A 547 -7.80 -7.54 43.06
N ILE A 548 -9.00 -8.14 43.04
CA ILE A 548 -10.28 -7.43 43.09
C ILE A 548 -10.41 -6.65 44.41
N ASP A 549 -10.07 -7.27 45.54
CA ASP A 549 -10.10 -6.63 46.87
C ASP A 549 -9.12 -5.45 46.98
N SER A 550 -8.06 -5.47 46.16
CA SER A 550 -7.06 -4.39 46.08
C SER A 550 -7.44 -3.29 45.09
N CYS A 551 -8.51 -3.46 44.31
CA CYS A 551 -8.96 -2.46 43.35
C CYS A 551 -9.75 -1.33 44.02
N ILE A 552 -9.61 -0.14 43.46
CA ILE A 552 -10.46 1.03 43.72
C ILE A 552 -11.70 0.88 42.83
N GLU A 553 -12.90 0.97 43.41
CA GLU A 553 -14.15 0.94 42.66
C GLU A 553 -14.64 2.36 42.38
N GLU A 554 -14.78 2.71 41.09
CA GLU A 554 -15.37 3.97 40.63
C GLU A 554 -16.42 3.67 39.54
N GLU A 555 -17.64 4.19 39.68
CA GLU A 555 -18.74 4.00 38.71
C GLU A 555 -18.99 2.51 38.33
N ASN A 556 -18.95 1.60 39.30
CA ASN A 556 -19.05 0.13 39.11
C ASN A 556 -17.94 -0.48 38.22
N LYS A 557 -16.79 0.21 38.10
CA LYS A 557 -15.60 -0.29 37.41
C LYS A 557 -14.47 -0.43 38.42
N LEU A 558 -13.72 -1.52 38.32
CA LEU A 558 -12.56 -1.78 39.17
C LEU A 558 -11.32 -1.17 38.54
N TYR A 559 -10.52 -0.48 39.33
CA TYR A 559 -9.26 0.12 38.92
C TYR A 559 -8.15 -0.29 39.86
N LEU A 560 -6.98 -0.62 39.34
CA LEU A 560 -5.77 -0.80 40.14
C LEU A 560 -4.77 0.27 39.74
N CYS A 561 -4.28 1.02 40.71
CA CYS A 561 -3.18 1.95 40.49
C CYS A 561 -1.87 1.16 40.35
N VAL A 562 -1.35 1.09 39.13
CA VAL A 562 -0.07 0.45 38.85
C VAL A 562 0.98 1.55 38.79
N SER A 563 2.00 1.42 39.64
CA SER A 563 3.17 2.28 39.62
C SER A 563 4.32 1.58 38.89
N SER A 564 4.99 2.31 38.01
CA SER A 564 6.29 1.95 37.43
C SER A 564 7.36 2.94 37.93
N PRO A 565 8.66 2.68 37.69
CA PRO A 565 9.72 3.63 38.04
C PRO A 565 9.54 5.04 37.43
N THR A 566 8.74 5.17 36.35
CA THR A 566 8.53 6.42 35.61
C THR A 566 7.12 7.00 35.75
N ILE A 567 6.13 6.22 36.16
CA ILE A 567 4.74 6.66 36.32
C ILE A 567 4.24 6.14 37.66
N LYS A 568 3.93 7.04 38.59
CA LYS A 568 3.29 6.67 39.84
C LYS A 568 1.77 6.67 39.67
N ASP A 569 1.14 5.65 40.25
CA ASP A 569 -0.28 5.55 40.49
C ASP A 569 -1.16 5.70 39.23
N LYS A 570 -0.78 5.06 38.12
CA LYS A 570 -1.61 5.05 36.91
C LYS A 570 -2.83 4.15 37.14
N PRO A 571 -4.07 4.66 37.06
CA PRO A 571 -5.25 3.83 37.20
C PRO A 571 -5.40 2.94 35.95
N VAL A 572 -5.36 1.63 36.15
CA VAL A 572 -5.60 0.61 35.11
C VAL A 572 -6.94 -0.05 35.41
N GLN A 573 -7.85 -0.04 34.43
CA GLN A 573 -9.13 -0.70 34.61
C GLN A 573 -8.95 -2.23 34.63
N ILE A 574 -9.40 -2.87 35.71
CA ILE A 574 -9.44 -4.32 35.87
C ILE A 574 -10.85 -4.79 35.50
N ARG A 575 -10.94 -5.70 34.53
CA ARG A 575 -12.21 -6.31 34.10
C ARG A 575 -12.14 -7.82 34.34
N PRO A 576 -12.57 -8.32 35.51
CA PRO A 576 -12.54 -9.74 35.79
C PRO A 576 -13.55 -10.47 34.90
N TRP A 577 -13.16 -11.65 34.40
CA TRP A 577 -14.05 -12.54 33.69
C TRP A 577 -14.64 -13.54 34.68
N ASN A 578 -15.93 -13.43 34.96
CA ASN A 578 -16.62 -14.42 35.79
C ASN A 578 -16.90 -15.66 34.94
N LEU A 579 -16.49 -16.83 35.42
CA LEU A 579 -16.74 -18.09 34.72
C LEU A 579 -18.25 -18.35 34.52
N GLY A 580 -19.11 -17.82 35.40
CA GLY A 580 -20.56 -17.89 35.23
C GLY A 580 -21.10 -17.05 34.06
N ASP A 581 -20.33 -16.09 33.55
CA ASP A 581 -20.74 -15.25 32.42
C ASP A 581 -20.55 -15.94 31.05
N SER A 582 -19.98 -17.16 31.02
CA SER A 582 -19.77 -17.91 29.78
C SER A 582 -21.05 -18.45 29.17
N ASP A 583 -22.10 -18.63 29.97
CA ASP A 583 -23.34 -19.28 29.57
C ASP A 583 -24.53 -18.54 30.17
N TYR A 584 -25.58 -18.36 29.38
CA TYR A 584 -26.81 -17.73 29.83
C TYR A 584 -28.02 -18.40 29.20
N VAL A 585 -28.95 -18.83 30.05
CA VAL A 585 -30.24 -19.41 29.64
C VAL A 585 -31.32 -18.38 29.87
N MET A 586 -32.01 -17.98 28.80
CA MET A 586 -33.05 -16.95 28.82
C MET A 586 -34.43 -17.56 29.09
N ASP A 587 -34.70 -18.76 28.56
CA ASP A 587 -35.90 -19.54 28.83
C ASP A 587 -35.51 -21.01 29.05
N GLY A 588 -35.57 -21.46 30.31
CA GLY A 588 -35.24 -22.84 30.70
C GLY A 588 -36.39 -23.84 30.55
N SER A 589 -37.57 -23.39 30.11
CA SER A 589 -38.75 -24.26 29.95
C SER A 589 -38.76 -25.03 28.62
N GLN A 590 -37.93 -24.63 27.66
CA GLN A 590 -37.85 -25.20 26.31
C GLN A 590 -36.55 -25.99 26.12
N PRO A 591 -36.60 -27.20 25.52
CA PRO A 591 -35.39 -27.93 25.19
C PRO A 591 -34.58 -27.17 24.12
N LEU A 592 -33.28 -26.98 24.38
CA LEU A 592 -32.36 -26.36 23.41
C LEU A 592 -32.19 -27.27 22.19
N ASP A 593 -32.42 -26.72 21.01
CA ASP A 593 -32.20 -27.41 19.73
C ASP A 593 -30.87 -26.95 19.10
N PRO A 594 -29.82 -27.79 19.09
CA PRO A 594 -28.53 -27.45 18.51
C PRO A 594 -28.62 -27.10 17.01
N ARG A 595 -29.65 -27.57 16.30
CA ARG A 595 -29.86 -27.28 14.87
C ARG A 595 -30.40 -25.87 14.61
N LYS A 596 -30.90 -25.20 15.64
CA LYS A 596 -31.33 -23.79 15.61
C LYS A 596 -30.33 -22.87 16.30
N THR A 597 -29.08 -23.30 16.37
CA THR A 597 -27.99 -22.53 16.98
C THR A 597 -27.16 -21.85 15.89
N ILE A 598 -26.84 -20.58 16.13
CA ILE A 598 -25.91 -19.82 15.30
C ILE A 598 -24.55 -19.74 16.00
N PHE A 599 -23.49 -19.68 15.20
CA PHE A 599 -22.17 -19.25 15.61
C PHE A 599 -22.03 -17.76 15.35
N VAL A 600 -21.53 -17.03 16.34
CA VAL A 600 -21.26 -15.59 16.27
C VAL A 600 -19.74 -15.40 16.37
N GLY A 601 -19.12 -15.03 15.25
CA GLY A 601 -17.69 -14.81 15.13
C GLY A 601 -17.31 -13.35 15.35
N GLY A 602 -16.27 -13.11 16.15
CA GLY A 602 -15.76 -11.76 16.42
C GLY A 602 -16.40 -11.07 17.61
N VAL A 603 -17.08 -11.82 18.49
CA VAL A 603 -17.68 -11.31 19.73
C VAL A 603 -16.62 -10.57 20.55
N PRO A 604 -16.88 -9.31 20.96
CA PRO A 604 -15.99 -8.58 21.86
C PRO A 604 -15.74 -9.36 23.16
N ARG A 605 -14.48 -9.50 23.55
CA ARG A 605 -14.10 -10.28 24.75
C ARG A 605 -14.73 -9.79 26.08
N PRO A 606 -15.04 -8.50 26.26
CA PRO A 606 -15.76 -8.05 27.45
C PRO A 606 -17.26 -8.39 27.48
N LEU A 607 -17.85 -8.84 26.36
CA LEU A 607 -19.28 -9.10 26.25
C LEU A 607 -19.65 -10.41 26.97
N ARG A 608 -20.65 -10.35 27.84
CA ARG A 608 -21.18 -11.52 28.58
C ARG A 608 -22.19 -12.30 27.75
N ALA A 609 -22.38 -13.58 28.06
CA ALA A 609 -23.40 -14.40 27.41
C ALA A 609 -24.81 -13.80 27.54
N ALA A 610 -25.15 -13.26 28.71
CA ALA A 610 -26.44 -12.60 28.94
C ALA A 610 -26.67 -11.39 28.02
N GLU A 611 -25.64 -10.57 27.82
CA GLU A 611 -25.71 -9.40 26.95
C GLU A 611 -25.86 -9.81 25.49
N LEU A 612 -25.10 -10.82 25.05
CA LEU A 612 -25.24 -11.40 23.72
C LEU A 612 -26.65 -11.94 23.49
N ALA A 613 -27.23 -12.64 24.47
CA ALA A 613 -28.60 -13.14 24.39
C ALA A 613 -29.61 -12.00 24.24
N MET A 614 -29.52 -10.97 25.09
CA MET A 614 -30.44 -9.82 25.06
C MET A 614 -30.36 -9.04 23.75
N ILE A 615 -29.16 -8.85 23.19
CA ILE A 615 -28.97 -8.16 21.90
C ILE A 615 -29.62 -8.98 20.79
N MET A 616 -29.33 -10.28 20.72
CA MET A 616 -29.88 -11.16 19.69
C MET A 616 -31.39 -11.32 19.80
N ASP A 617 -31.94 -11.36 21.02
CA ASP A 617 -33.37 -11.43 21.25
C ASP A 617 -34.07 -10.13 20.82
N ARG A 618 -33.46 -8.97 21.08
CA ARG A 618 -33.97 -7.69 20.58
C ARG A 618 -33.99 -7.62 19.06
N LEU A 619 -33.00 -8.21 18.40
CA LEU A 619 -32.86 -8.16 16.94
C LEU A 619 -33.75 -9.17 16.22
N TYR A 620 -33.89 -10.39 16.75
CA TYR A 620 -34.51 -11.51 16.05
C TYR A 620 -35.63 -12.22 16.83
N GLY A 621 -35.74 -11.98 18.14
CA GLY A 621 -36.68 -12.62 19.05
C GLY A 621 -36.41 -14.11 19.28
N GLY A 622 -36.94 -14.63 20.39
CA GLY A 622 -36.98 -16.07 20.66
C GLY A 622 -35.62 -16.69 20.97
N VAL A 623 -34.69 -15.95 21.57
CA VAL A 623 -33.42 -16.52 22.06
C VAL A 623 -33.70 -17.35 23.32
N CYS A 624 -33.23 -18.60 23.35
CA CYS A 624 -33.33 -19.49 24.51
C CYS A 624 -32.03 -19.53 25.32
N TYR A 625 -30.89 -19.43 24.62
CA TYR A 625 -29.57 -19.58 25.21
C TYR A 625 -28.53 -18.80 24.42
N ALA A 626 -27.55 -18.26 25.12
CA ALA A 626 -26.31 -17.81 24.54
C ALA A 626 -25.12 -18.37 25.33
N GLY A 627 -24.04 -18.68 24.64
CA GLY A 627 -22.77 -19.08 25.22
C GLY A 627 -21.63 -18.31 24.59
N ILE A 628 -20.62 -17.96 25.37
CA ILE A 628 -19.35 -17.42 24.92
C ILE A 628 -18.36 -18.58 24.85
N ASP A 629 -17.74 -18.76 23.69
CA ASP A 629 -16.75 -19.81 23.50
C ASP A 629 -15.47 -19.44 24.24
N THR A 630 -15.10 -20.28 25.20
CA THR A 630 -13.92 -20.10 26.03
C THR A 630 -12.82 -21.10 25.67
N ASP A 631 -11.60 -20.81 26.09
CA ASP A 631 -10.51 -21.77 25.97
C ASP A 631 -10.70 -22.99 26.89
N PRO A 632 -10.54 -24.24 26.39
CA PRO A 632 -10.73 -25.43 27.20
C PRO A 632 -9.83 -25.50 28.45
N GLU A 633 -8.61 -24.97 28.36
CA GLU A 633 -7.62 -24.98 29.44
C GLU A 633 -7.77 -23.72 30.30
N LEU A 634 -7.86 -22.54 29.67
CA LEU A 634 -7.83 -21.25 30.39
C LEU A 634 -9.20 -20.72 30.81
N LYS A 635 -10.29 -21.30 30.29
CA LYS A 635 -11.69 -20.86 30.50
C LYS A 635 -11.97 -19.39 30.19
N TYR A 636 -11.13 -18.75 29.37
CA TYR A 636 -11.23 -17.35 28.98
C TYR A 636 -11.84 -17.16 27.57
N PRO A 637 -12.61 -16.08 27.28
CA PRO A 637 -13.26 -15.87 25.98
C PRO A 637 -12.32 -15.84 24.77
N LYS A 638 -12.67 -16.61 23.74
CA LYS A 638 -11.94 -16.68 22.46
C LYS A 638 -12.34 -15.61 21.45
N GLY A 639 -13.37 -14.82 21.76
CA GLY A 639 -13.95 -13.85 20.82
C GLY A 639 -14.94 -14.47 19.84
N ALA A 640 -15.63 -15.53 20.27
CA ALA A 640 -16.71 -16.18 19.56
C ALA A 640 -17.80 -16.57 20.56
N GLY A 641 -19.01 -16.80 20.05
CA GLY A 641 -20.13 -17.25 20.86
C GLY A 641 -21.15 -18.04 20.05
N ARG A 642 -22.15 -18.57 20.74
CA ARG A 642 -23.24 -19.37 20.20
C ARG A 642 -24.56 -18.85 20.72
N VAL A 643 -25.57 -18.80 19.88
CA VAL A 643 -26.92 -18.34 20.27
C VAL A 643 -27.95 -19.30 19.72
N ALA A 644 -28.81 -19.84 20.57
CA ALA A 644 -29.85 -20.80 20.21
C ALA A 644 -31.23 -20.15 20.25
N PHE A 645 -32.04 -20.42 19.23
CA PHE A 645 -33.39 -19.89 19.08
C PHE A 645 -34.47 -20.95 19.32
N SER A 646 -35.62 -20.55 19.89
CA SER A 646 -36.79 -21.42 20.10
C SER A 646 -37.46 -21.80 18.78
N ASN A 647 -37.44 -20.89 17.82
CA ASN A 647 -38.21 -20.99 16.59
C ASN A 647 -37.34 -20.88 15.33
N GLN A 648 -37.78 -21.54 14.26
CA GLN A 648 -37.05 -21.61 12.99
C GLN A 648 -36.95 -20.26 12.27
N GLN A 649 -37.93 -19.38 12.47
CA GLN A 649 -38.02 -18.09 11.78
C GLN A 649 -36.91 -17.14 12.26
N SER A 650 -36.71 -17.03 13.58
CA SER A 650 -35.64 -16.22 14.17
C SER A 650 -34.25 -16.74 13.79
N TYR A 651 -34.05 -18.06 13.80
CA TYR A 651 -32.81 -18.68 13.33
C TYR A 651 -32.50 -18.33 11.86
N ILE A 652 -33.47 -18.48 10.96
CA ILE A 652 -33.31 -18.15 9.53
C ILE A 652 -33.05 -16.65 9.34
N ALA A 653 -33.72 -15.78 10.10
CA ALA A 653 -33.52 -14.33 10.04
C ALA A 653 -32.09 -13.95 10.45
N ALA A 654 -31.57 -14.56 11.52
CA ALA A 654 -30.20 -14.33 11.98
C ALA A 654 -29.15 -14.83 10.97
N ILE A 655 -29.33 -16.03 10.39
CA ILE A 655 -28.43 -16.54 9.34
C ILE A 655 -28.46 -15.69 8.08
N SER A 656 -29.65 -15.21 7.67
CA SER A 656 -29.82 -14.37 6.47
C SER A 656 -29.11 -13.03 6.61
N ALA A 657 -29.05 -12.47 7.83
CA ALA A 657 -28.39 -11.21 8.08
C ALA A 657 -26.88 -11.27 7.83
N ARG A 658 -26.24 -12.43 8.07
CA ARG A 658 -24.81 -12.74 7.90
C ARG A 658 -23.86 -11.90 8.77
N PHE A 659 -24.19 -10.64 9.04
CA PHE A 659 -23.50 -9.75 9.94
C PHE A 659 -24.51 -9.06 10.84
N VAL A 660 -24.13 -8.93 12.11
CA VAL A 660 -24.93 -8.26 13.15
C VAL A 660 -24.10 -7.16 13.76
N GLN A 661 -24.71 -6.01 14.04
CA GLN A 661 -24.08 -5.00 14.88
C GLN A 661 -24.41 -5.32 16.35
N LEU A 662 -23.38 -5.59 17.15
CA LEU A 662 -23.51 -5.70 18.60
C LEU A 662 -23.30 -4.30 19.20
N GLN A 663 -24.38 -3.68 19.68
CA GLN A 663 -24.37 -2.39 20.37
C GLN A 663 -24.78 -2.57 21.83
N HIS A 664 -23.83 -2.40 22.74
CA HIS A 664 -24.06 -2.48 24.18
C HIS A 664 -22.99 -1.72 24.99
N ASN A 665 -23.39 -0.71 25.76
CA ASN A 665 -22.47 0.19 26.49
C ASN A 665 -21.40 0.77 25.54
N ASP A 666 -20.12 0.65 25.89
CA ASP A 666 -18.97 1.11 25.08
C ASP A 666 -18.64 0.19 23.89
N ILE A 667 -19.43 -0.87 23.68
CA ILE A 667 -19.22 -1.87 22.62
C ILE A 667 -20.08 -1.52 21.41
N ASP A 668 -19.42 -1.16 20.31
CA ASP A 668 -20.04 -1.05 18.98
C ASP A 668 -19.21 -1.84 17.97
N LYS A 669 -19.64 -3.07 17.66
CA LYS A 669 -18.88 -3.96 16.77
C LYS A 669 -19.76 -4.78 15.84
N ARG A 670 -19.39 -4.78 14.56
CA ARG A 670 -19.95 -5.69 13.56
C ARG A 670 -19.36 -7.09 13.71
N VAL A 671 -20.20 -8.08 13.95
CA VAL A 671 -19.83 -9.50 14.09
C VAL A 671 -20.42 -10.33 12.97
N GLU A 672 -19.77 -11.45 12.66
CA GLU A 672 -20.23 -12.39 11.64
C GLU A 672 -21.13 -13.46 12.26
N VAL A 673 -22.24 -13.79 11.60
CA VAL A 673 -23.17 -14.83 12.01
C VAL A 673 -23.15 -15.97 10.99
N LYS A 674 -22.97 -17.20 11.47
CA LYS A 674 -22.93 -18.43 10.66
C LYS A 674 -23.80 -19.52 11.29
N PRO A 675 -24.29 -20.50 10.51
CA PRO A 675 -24.88 -21.70 11.08
C PRO A 675 -23.88 -22.42 11.99
N TYR A 676 -24.33 -22.86 13.17
CA TYR A 676 -23.52 -23.75 14.01
C TYR A 676 -23.60 -25.16 13.44
N VAL A 677 -22.45 -25.67 12.97
CA VAL A 677 -22.37 -26.98 12.31
C VAL A 677 -22.03 -28.05 13.35
N LEU A 678 -22.83 -29.12 13.36
CA LEU A 678 -22.73 -30.24 14.28
C LEU A 678 -21.98 -31.41 13.64
N ASP A 679 -21.18 -32.12 14.44
CA ASP A 679 -20.26 -33.13 13.94
C ASP A 679 -20.94 -34.50 13.69
N ASP A 680 -22.04 -34.78 14.39
CA ASP A 680 -22.70 -36.08 14.56
C ASP A 680 -24.10 -36.16 13.91
N GLN A 681 -24.34 -35.42 12.84
CA GLN A 681 -25.66 -35.39 12.19
C GLN A 681 -25.78 -36.43 11.08
N MET A 682 -26.90 -37.14 11.06
CA MET A 682 -27.27 -38.02 9.96
C MET A 682 -27.70 -37.21 8.74
N CYS A 683 -27.63 -37.83 7.56
CA CYS A 683 -28.14 -37.20 6.35
C CYS A 683 -29.66 -36.98 6.46
N ASP A 684 -30.12 -35.74 6.30
CA ASP A 684 -31.55 -35.39 6.45
C ASP A 684 -32.44 -36.08 5.41
N GLU A 685 -31.89 -36.41 4.24
CA GLU A 685 -32.63 -37.06 3.14
C GLU A 685 -32.76 -38.58 3.28
N CYS A 686 -31.72 -39.26 3.79
CA CYS A 686 -31.69 -40.72 3.80
C CYS A 686 -31.50 -41.34 5.19
N GLN A 687 -31.31 -40.52 6.22
CA GLN A 687 -31.12 -40.94 7.61
C GLN A 687 -30.01 -41.99 7.77
N GLY A 688 -28.94 -41.89 6.98
CA GLY A 688 -27.82 -42.83 7.00
C GLY A 688 -28.00 -44.10 6.14
N ALA A 689 -29.20 -44.35 5.60
CA ALA A 689 -29.51 -45.57 4.85
C ALA A 689 -28.66 -45.74 3.58
N ARG A 690 -28.29 -44.64 2.91
CA ARG A 690 -27.48 -44.68 1.68
C ARG A 690 -25.97 -44.62 1.94
N CYS A 691 -25.53 -44.46 3.18
CA CYS A 691 -24.11 -44.32 3.54
C CYS A 691 -23.68 -45.25 4.69
N GLY A 692 -24.38 -46.38 4.86
CA GLY A 692 -24.02 -47.41 5.84
C GLY A 692 -24.04 -46.95 7.29
N GLY A 693 -24.92 -46.00 7.63
CA GLY A 693 -25.04 -45.44 8.98
C GLY A 693 -23.97 -44.41 9.37
N LYS A 694 -23.11 -43.97 8.42
CA LYS A 694 -22.14 -42.90 8.66
C LYS A 694 -22.81 -41.52 8.74
N PHE A 695 -22.26 -40.63 9.56
CA PHE A 695 -22.67 -39.23 9.65
C PHE A 695 -22.43 -38.48 8.33
N ALA A 696 -23.24 -37.44 8.10
CA ALA A 696 -23.18 -36.62 6.91
C ALA A 696 -21.90 -35.74 6.88
N PRO A 697 -21.04 -35.87 5.84
CA PRO A 697 -19.83 -35.06 5.71
C PRO A 697 -20.09 -33.65 5.17
N PHE A 698 -21.26 -33.40 4.57
CA PHE A 698 -21.60 -32.12 3.94
C PHE A 698 -22.76 -31.43 4.64
N PHE A 699 -22.58 -30.14 4.94
CA PHE A 699 -23.65 -29.25 5.38
C PHE A 699 -23.87 -28.14 4.35
N CYS A 700 -25.12 -27.91 3.94
CA CYS A 700 -25.48 -26.83 3.03
C CYS A 700 -25.87 -25.57 3.82
N ALA A 701 -24.99 -24.56 3.87
CA ALA A 701 -25.28 -23.31 4.59
C ALA A 701 -26.17 -22.31 3.82
N ASN A 702 -26.68 -22.67 2.63
CA ASN A 702 -27.64 -21.81 1.95
C ASN A 702 -28.95 -21.76 2.75
N VAL A 703 -29.50 -20.57 2.94
CA VAL A 703 -30.67 -20.31 3.78
C VAL A 703 -31.92 -21.07 3.32
N THR A 704 -32.03 -21.38 2.02
CA THR A 704 -33.14 -22.19 1.47
C THR A 704 -32.93 -23.71 1.65
N CYS A 705 -31.80 -24.13 2.21
CA CYS A 705 -31.39 -25.52 2.34
C CYS A 705 -31.16 -25.91 3.82
N LEU A 706 -30.11 -25.38 4.47
CA LEU A 706 -29.76 -25.61 5.89
C LEU A 706 -29.84 -27.09 6.34
N GLN A 707 -29.41 -28.01 5.49
CA GLN A 707 -29.52 -29.46 5.67
C GLN A 707 -28.17 -30.18 5.55
N TYR A 708 -28.10 -31.34 6.22
CA TYR A 708 -26.96 -32.26 6.20
C TYR A 708 -27.16 -33.34 5.14
N TYR A 709 -26.13 -33.60 4.33
CA TYR A 709 -26.18 -34.56 3.25
C TYR A 709 -25.02 -35.53 3.29
N CYS A 710 -25.31 -36.81 3.04
CA CYS A 710 -24.29 -37.75 2.59
C CYS A 710 -23.86 -37.39 1.16
N GLU A 711 -22.70 -37.90 0.73
CA GLU A 711 -22.14 -37.59 -0.58
C GLU A 711 -23.09 -37.90 -1.74
N LEU A 712 -23.78 -39.04 -1.69
CA LEU A 712 -24.76 -39.45 -2.69
C LEU A 712 -25.98 -38.51 -2.72
N CYS A 713 -26.51 -38.13 -1.55
CA CYS A 713 -27.66 -37.24 -1.47
C CYS A 713 -27.28 -35.81 -1.85
N TRP A 714 -26.05 -35.35 -1.55
CA TRP A 714 -25.57 -34.03 -1.95
C TRP A 714 -25.61 -33.88 -3.47
N GLY A 715 -25.00 -34.82 -4.20
CA GLY A 715 -24.97 -34.81 -5.66
C GLY A 715 -26.37 -34.87 -6.27
N CYS A 716 -27.26 -35.70 -5.73
CA CYS A 716 -28.62 -35.84 -6.24
C CYS A 716 -29.49 -34.59 -6.01
N ILE A 717 -29.37 -33.94 -4.85
CA ILE A 717 -30.22 -32.82 -4.47
C ILE A 717 -29.70 -31.49 -5.04
N HIS A 718 -28.39 -31.28 -5.06
CA HIS A 718 -27.78 -30.02 -5.52
C HIS A 718 -27.48 -29.97 -7.03
N ALA A 719 -27.74 -31.06 -7.75
CA ALA A 719 -27.82 -31.06 -9.22
C ALA A 719 -29.20 -30.61 -9.76
N ARG A 720 -30.19 -30.38 -8.89
CA ARG A 720 -31.53 -29.90 -9.30
C ARG A 720 -31.51 -28.40 -9.61
N ALA A 721 -32.37 -28.00 -10.53
CA ALA A 721 -32.54 -26.61 -10.94
C ALA A 721 -32.82 -25.67 -9.75
N GLY A 722 -32.06 -24.59 -9.61
CA GLY A 722 -32.18 -23.60 -8.55
C GLY A 722 -31.32 -23.84 -7.29
N ARG A 723 -30.49 -24.89 -7.28
CA ARG A 723 -29.54 -25.20 -6.17
C ARG A 723 -28.08 -25.33 -6.63
N GLU A 724 -27.78 -25.02 -7.88
CA GLU A 724 -26.48 -25.24 -8.53
C GLU A 724 -25.37 -24.36 -7.93
N PHE A 725 -25.74 -23.23 -7.32
CA PHE A 725 -24.83 -22.28 -6.67
C PHE A 725 -24.60 -22.58 -5.18
N HIS A 726 -25.28 -23.59 -4.62
CA HIS A 726 -25.07 -24.01 -3.24
C HIS A 726 -23.70 -24.69 -3.10
N LYS A 727 -22.90 -24.27 -2.11
CA LYS A 727 -21.58 -24.85 -1.85
C LYS A 727 -21.62 -25.71 -0.58
N PRO A 728 -21.04 -26.93 -0.61
CA PRO A 728 -20.95 -27.73 0.59
C PRO A 728 -19.89 -27.13 1.51
N LEU A 729 -20.23 -27.01 2.80
CA LEU A 729 -19.20 -26.92 3.83
C LEU A 729 -18.71 -28.34 4.09
N VAL A 730 -17.49 -28.62 3.62
CA VAL A 730 -16.81 -29.91 3.77
C VAL A 730 -15.99 -29.89 5.05
N LYS A 731 -16.16 -30.91 5.89
CA LYS A 731 -15.38 -31.07 7.11
C LYS A 731 -13.97 -31.58 6.73
N GLU A 732 -12.91 -30.79 6.94
CA GLU A 732 -11.53 -31.30 6.89
C GLU A 732 -11.30 -32.23 8.09
N GLY A 733 -10.66 -33.38 7.84
CA GLY A 733 -10.52 -34.47 8.80
C GLY A 733 -9.81 -34.06 10.09
N GLY A 734 -10.35 -34.53 11.21
CA GLY A 734 -9.68 -34.51 12.50
C GLY A 734 -10.10 -35.73 13.30
N ASP A 735 -9.16 -36.67 13.47
CA ASP A 735 -9.15 -37.57 14.63
C ASP A 735 -9.17 -36.69 15.89
N ARG A 736 -10.36 -36.46 16.44
CA ARG A 736 -10.64 -36.04 17.83
C ARG A 736 -12.17 -35.94 17.99
N PRO A 737 -12.80 -36.74 18.86
CA PRO A 737 -14.17 -36.42 19.28
C PRO A 737 -14.14 -35.10 20.05
N ARG A 738 -14.72 -34.04 19.48
CA ARG A 738 -15.07 -32.84 20.26
C ARG A 738 -16.32 -33.16 21.09
N HIS A 739 -16.14 -33.94 22.15
CA HIS A 739 -17.14 -33.97 23.22
C HIS A 739 -17.02 -32.65 23.99
N VAL A 740 -17.76 -31.63 23.55
CA VAL A 740 -18.16 -30.54 24.44
C VAL A 740 -19.45 -31.01 25.08
N SER A 741 -19.35 -31.55 26.29
CA SER A 741 -20.52 -31.78 27.13
C SER A 741 -21.20 -30.42 27.35
N PHE A 742 -22.41 -30.24 26.83
CA PHE A 742 -23.33 -29.29 27.43
C PHE A 742 -23.40 -29.67 28.92
N ARG A 743 -22.91 -28.79 29.80
CA ARG A 743 -23.05 -29.02 31.24
C ARG A 743 -24.53 -28.81 31.56
N TRP A 744 -25.27 -29.90 31.58
CA TRP A 744 -26.63 -29.95 32.09
C TRP A 744 -26.54 -30.09 33.61
N SER A 745 -26.87 -29.03 34.31
CA SER A 745 -27.23 -29.05 35.73
C SER A 745 -28.18 -27.90 36.00
#